data_AF-A0A4V2YLP8-F1
#
_entry.id   AF-A0A4V2YLP8-F1
#
_cell.length_a   1.000
_cell.length_b   1.000
_cell.length_c   1.000
_cell.angle_alpha   90.00
_cell.angle_beta   90.00
_cell.angle_gamma   90.00
#
_symmetry.space_group_name_H-M   'P 1'
#
loop_
_entity.id
_entity.type
_entity.pdbx_description
1 polymer ?
#
loop_
_entity_poly.entity_id
_entity_poly.type
_entity_poly.pdbx_seq_one_letter_code
_entity_poly.pdbx_strand_id
1 'polypeptide(L)'
;MVRLAFGMVTGRGQQVWDARGRLLTEEPDRSALPVVVGPVGADPAPAVTALARLVAGTPAVPGPYAELGVVAAGAGVELCPGFVSARLDGVRGDRRDAVLAALQVLGLDGLHRLGERTRVLVALFGTAATKPVAAAAAKAVADGRWAALHLASAAGGLLAAEQIERVLQWGSHTASADRQSAPAAGSATAQDADLREVVEAVPEAAASAVADHLERVLGGFPRRRRFELLRDLWRQVAARQAEERREERLRAVRGRQSRLDELRDRYRAHADDFVLGLVRAELGHEPTAAEAARWLPRPWHWTVIVGRAMHDALAATVLLRTAVAVAEDGVERGVARCAGQLAAATAFMTDAEAGSAARRVRGMAGFPARPGCYVRELAARAEPAEYVRQRLARAAEYAEVVMEAVTELLGDQRVLAFLGPWSEAGMRNWRSAVGYTAQRDPTGWAQPPAAGRRPPLSERLAARPGVPPQEVETVGDLLWYAELADALARFNGHDRAAVAYGPLTPDANPDPSPDDTRMPGSIPSALAAAAQFVSFGARPPRRCRTWAELTAGLVAGLPVPQVFPLPEPLAVRDGTVLPGTDVRVECARDARMLAEWAAYMGNCIGFPHYVEAAELGRCALLALRGAKGEIVANAELRLHGRAWHVTELRARFNADPPAELHERFTTWAATLPPPARERPHPEPVERDWPRPSPRRRANRTFLEISTPLADLAHQSMTAADTTTALAALSTLDATRTRPAETGNIGLTGTGPTGTVDATVGGADPGAVGTAVAWPGAGTGAAVVTALRRLSTEGMAHACRQGLSAVGPAALWAATGVRPLARALDALDPALRARHDHLDLLLADAPLPGSLRALARHEAIAPARTMELVARRVRATLGLLAHADDPVLAYRVARDADTAVLCALVIAVTSRADGPPTVAVAGPGKASVPGFPRSSLEDPDGPWRRAFPGAVELGADLDAFWERVAADGLRVPAAWLGRGGWPALWHRSASHRPAPSPTRTGRGDLVVRR
;
A
#
# COMPACT_ATOMS: atom_id res chain seq x y z
N MET A 1 -23.76 22.97 -12.82
CA MET A 1 -22.39 22.67 -13.31
C MET A 1 -21.83 21.59 -12.39
N VAL A 2 -21.47 20.42 -12.91
CA VAL A 2 -21.00 19.30 -12.06
C VAL A 2 -19.48 19.31 -12.03
N ARG A 3 -18.89 19.22 -10.84
CA ARG A 3 -17.43 19.06 -10.67
C ARG A 3 -17.04 17.61 -10.91
N LEU A 4 -16.03 17.43 -11.72
CA LEU A 4 -15.46 16.14 -12.09
C LEU A 4 -14.04 16.05 -11.52
N ALA A 5 -13.53 14.83 -11.41
CA ALA A 5 -12.17 14.56 -10.99
C ALA A 5 -11.14 15.35 -11.83
N PHE A 6 -9.98 15.58 -11.22
CA PHE A 6 -8.87 16.35 -11.83
C PHE A 6 -9.19 17.83 -12.08
N GLY A 7 -10.15 18.40 -11.34
CA GLY A 7 -10.52 19.81 -11.42
C GLY A 7 -11.29 20.18 -12.69
N MET A 8 -11.90 19.21 -13.37
CA MET A 8 -12.71 19.44 -14.57
C MET A 8 -14.13 19.84 -14.18
N VAL A 9 -14.79 20.65 -15.01
CA VAL A 9 -16.18 21.08 -14.79
C VAL A 9 -16.95 20.94 -16.11
N THR A 10 -18.19 20.46 -16.04
CA THR A 10 -19.06 20.30 -17.21
C THR A 10 -19.36 21.65 -17.89
N GLY A 11 -19.35 21.70 -19.23
CA GLY A 11 -19.73 22.89 -19.98
C GLY A 11 -21.22 23.27 -19.87
N ARG A 12 -21.59 24.50 -20.26
CA ARG A 12 -22.98 25.05 -20.18
C ARG A 12 -24.04 24.24 -20.96
N GLY A 13 -23.63 23.34 -21.86
CA GLY A 13 -24.51 22.46 -22.64
C GLY A 13 -24.34 20.97 -22.33
N GLN A 14 -23.76 20.62 -21.19
CA GLN A 14 -23.49 19.23 -20.80
C GLN A 14 -24.27 18.81 -19.54
N GLN A 15 -24.69 17.55 -19.53
CA GLN A 15 -25.34 16.85 -18.42
C GLN A 15 -24.48 15.64 -18.01
N VAL A 16 -24.71 15.16 -16.77
CA VAL A 16 -23.98 14.02 -16.21
C VAL A 16 -24.95 12.95 -15.76
N TRP A 17 -24.66 11.68 -16.04
CA TRP A 17 -25.45 10.52 -15.63
C TRP A 17 -24.60 9.51 -14.87
N ASP A 18 -25.17 8.85 -13.87
CA ASP A 18 -24.51 7.71 -13.23
C ASP A 18 -24.52 6.45 -14.10
N ALA A 19 -23.84 5.40 -13.67
CA ALA A 19 -23.80 4.10 -14.37
C ALA A 19 -25.17 3.40 -14.48
N ARG A 20 -26.23 3.92 -13.84
CA ARG A 20 -27.62 3.44 -13.98
C ARG A 20 -28.45 4.33 -14.91
N GLY A 21 -27.83 5.33 -15.55
CA GLY A 21 -28.50 6.28 -16.44
C GLY A 21 -29.31 7.35 -15.73
N ARG A 22 -29.14 7.50 -14.41
CA ARG A 22 -29.84 8.56 -13.66
C ARG A 22 -29.10 9.87 -13.82
N LEU A 23 -29.83 10.90 -14.25
CA LEU A 23 -29.31 12.27 -14.38
C LEU A 23 -28.88 12.79 -13.00
N LEU A 24 -27.70 13.38 -12.94
CA LEU A 24 -27.13 13.99 -11.75
C LEU A 24 -27.36 15.49 -11.81
N THR A 25 -28.46 15.91 -11.19
CA THR A 25 -28.85 17.33 -11.08
C THR A 25 -28.26 18.01 -9.85
N GLU A 26 -27.87 17.24 -8.82
CA GLU A 26 -27.27 17.71 -7.56
C GLU A 26 -25.94 17.00 -7.28
N GLU A 27 -25.05 17.59 -6.44
CA GLU A 27 -23.84 16.91 -5.92
C GLU A 27 -24.29 15.73 -5.06
N PRO A 28 -24.25 14.50 -5.58
CA PRO A 28 -24.77 13.37 -4.83
C PRO A 28 -23.72 12.96 -3.80
N ASP A 29 -24.16 12.34 -2.73
CA ASP A 29 -23.33 11.76 -1.67
C ASP A 29 -22.38 10.71 -2.27
N ARG A 30 -21.16 11.08 -2.67
CA ARG A 30 -20.38 10.25 -3.61
C ARG A 30 -18.89 10.12 -3.35
N SER A 31 -18.58 8.93 -2.86
CA SER A 31 -17.36 8.18 -3.16
C SER A 31 -17.32 7.72 -4.64
N ALA A 32 -16.13 7.74 -5.24
CA ALA A 32 -15.58 6.93 -6.36
C ALA A 32 -16.34 6.66 -7.69
N LEU A 33 -17.62 7.00 -7.86
CA LEU A 33 -18.45 6.46 -8.96
C LEU A 33 -18.06 6.95 -10.38
N PRO A 34 -17.93 6.03 -11.36
CA PRO A 34 -17.89 6.35 -12.79
C PRO A 34 -19.17 7.04 -13.26
N VAL A 35 -19.03 8.04 -14.13
CA VAL A 35 -20.15 8.79 -14.71
C VAL A 35 -20.00 8.99 -16.21
N VAL A 36 -21.12 9.27 -16.87
CA VAL A 36 -21.20 9.67 -18.27
C VAL A 36 -21.43 11.18 -18.35
N VAL A 37 -20.71 11.87 -19.24
CA VAL A 37 -20.90 13.31 -19.52
C VAL A 37 -21.25 13.48 -20.99
N GLY A 38 -22.29 14.24 -21.32
CA GLY A 38 -22.78 14.39 -22.70
C GLY A 38 -23.74 15.57 -22.88
N PRO A 39 -24.29 15.80 -24.09
CA PRO A 39 -25.08 16.98 -24.42
C PRO A 39 -26.43 17.00 -23.69
N VAL A 40 -26.92 18.19 -23.34
CA VAL A 40 -28.26 18.37 -22.77
C VAL A 40 -29.32 17.82 -23.73
N GLY A 41 -30.25 16.99 -23.23
CA GLY A 41 -31.38 16.47 -24.00
C GLY A 41 -31.07 15.29 -24.92
N ALA A 42 -29.82 14.82 -24.96
CA ALA A 42 -29.45 13.60 -25.68
C ALA A 42 -29.75 12.35 -24.83
N ASP A 43 -30.11 11.23 -25.49
CA ASP A 43 -30.34 9.95 -24.81
C ASP A 43 -29.01 9.34 -24.31
N PRO A 44 -28.82 9.18 -22.98
CA PRO A 44 -27.59 8.64 -22.41
C PRO A 44 -27.51 7.11 -22.46
N ALA A 45 -28.60 6.39 -22.79
CA ALA A 45 -28.66 4.93 -22.65
C ALA A 45 -27.54 4.17 -23.37
N PRO A 46 -27.14 4.54 -24.61
CA PRO A 46 -26.01 3.92 -25.30
C PRO A 46 -24.67 4.17 -24.56
N ALA A 47 -24.47 5.40 -24.08
CA ALA A 47 -23.25 5.78 -23.36
C ALA A 47 -23.16 5.10 -21.99
N VAL A 48 -24.28 4.98 -21.26
CA VAL A 48 -24.36 4.27 -19.97
C VAL A 48 -24.04 2.79 -20.15
N THR A 49 -24.57 2.16 -21.20
CA THR A 49 -24.25 0.78 -21.55
C THR A 49 -22.76 0.62 -21.88
N ALA A 50 -22.18 1.56 -22.64
CA ALA A 50 -20.75 1.56 -22.95
C ALA A 50 -19.87 1.79 -21.71
N LEU A 51 -20.30 2.63 -20.77
CA LEU A 51 -19.61 2.84 -19.48
C LEU A 51 -19.66 1.56 -18.63
N ALA A 52 -20.81 0.90 -18.53
CA ALA A 52 -20.94 -0.37 -17.82
C ALA A 52 -20.01 -1.44 -18.41
N ARG A 53 -19.87 -1.51 -19.74
CA ARG A 53 -18.90 -2.39 -20.41
C ARG A 53 -17.44 -1.98 -20.13
N LEU A 54 -17.13 -0.68 -20.09
CA LEU A 54 -15.80 -0.20 -19.73
C LEU A 54 -15.42 -0.60 -18.29
N VAL A 55 -16.38 -0.53 -17.37
CA VAL A 55 -16.19 -0.88 -15.96
C VAL A 55 -16.16 -2.39 -15.73
N ALA A 56 -17.00 -3.16 -16.43
CA ALA A 56 -17.11 -4.62 -16.28
C ALA A 56 -16.16 -5.42 -17.18
N GLY A 57 -15.62 -4.81 -18.24
CA GLY A 57 -14.97 -5.49 -19.37
C GLY A 57 -13.55 -5.99 -19.13
N THR A 58 -13.02 -5.89 -17.91
CA THR A 58 -11.68 -6.42 -17.61
C THR A 58 -11.75 -7.81 -17.00
N PRO A 59 -11.11 -8.85 -17.60
CA PRO A 59 -10.84 -10.07 -16.86
C PRO A 59 -10.08 -9.69 -15.57
N ALA A 60 -10.35 -10.38 -14.47
CA ALA A 60 -9.70 -10.14 -13.19
C ALA A 60 -8.18 -10.29 -13.35
N VAL A 61 -7.49 -9.19 -13.61
CA VAL A 61 -6.04 -9.12 -13.51
C VAL A 61 -5.75 -8.90 -12.02
N PRO A 62 -5.15 -9.88 -11.31
CA PRO A 62 -4.78 -9.69 -9.92
C PRO A 62 -3.79 -8.51 -9.81
N GLY A 63 -4.05 -7.57 -8.89
CA GLY A 63 -3.23 -6.38 -8.68
C GLY A 63 -4.06 -5.18 -8.18
N PRO A 64 -3.43 -4.01 -7.96
CA PRO A 64 -4.11 -2.78 -7.48
C PRO A 64 -5.12 -2.20 -8.49
N TYR A 65 -5.27 -2.83 -9.65
CA TYR A 65 -6.25 -2.51 -10.67
C TYR A 65 -7.37 -3.56 -10.77
N ALA A 66 -7.74 -4.21 -9.66
CA ALA A 66 -8.98 -4.99 -9.60
C ALA A 66 -10.21 -4.16 -10.06
N GLU A 67 -10.11 -2.82 -10.06
CA GLU A 67 -11.06 -1.87 -10.63
C GLU A 67 -10.48 -1.07 -11.83
N LEU A 68 -9.67 -1.69 -12.70
CA LEU A 68 -9.03 -1.04 -13.84
C LEU A 68 -10.03 -0.24 -14.70
N GLY A 69 -11.22 -0.79 -14.91
CA GLY A 69 -12.33 -0.13 -15.61
C GLY A 69 -12.88 1.12 -14.91
N VAL A 70 -12.89 1.16 -13.57
CA VAL A 70 -13.32 2.34 -12.77
C VAL A 70 -12.28 3.46 -12.89
N VAL A 71 -10.99 3.11 -12.84
CA VAL A 71 -9.90 4.08 -13.02
C VAL A 71 -9.88 4.61 -14.45
N ALA A 72 -10.05 3.73 -15.45
CA ALA A 72 -10.14 4.07 -16.87
C ALA A 72 -11.29 5.04 -17.18
N ALA A 73 -12.42 4.94 -16.46
CA ALA A 73 -13.55 5.86 -16.63
C ALA A 73 -13.16 7.33 -16.36
N GLY A 74 -12.11 7.60 -15.58
CA GLY A 74 -11.59 8.96 -15.37
C GLY A 74 -10.86 9.56 -16.58
N ALA A 75 -10.52 8.77 -17.60
CA ALA A 75 -9.65 9.21 -18.69
C ALA A 75 -10.30 10.15 -19.71
N GLY A 76 -11.63 10.29 -19.70
CA GLY A 76 -12.37 11.00 -20.75
C GLY A 76 -12.63 10.12 -21.98
N VAL A 77 -12.89 8.83 -21.81
CA VAL A 77 -13.11 7.88 -22.91
C VAL A 77 -14.41 8.23 -23.62
N GLU A 78 -14.38 8.44 -24.94
CA GLU A 78 -15.57 8.57 -25.77
C GLU A 78 -16.37 7.27 -25.75
N LEU A 79 -17.58 7.35 -25.23
CA LEU A 79 -18.49 6.21 -25.06
C LEU A 79 -19.37 6.03 -26.30
N CYS A 80 -19.83 7.14 -26.87
CA CYS A 80 -20.49 7.28 -28.17
C CYS A 80 -20.41 8.76 -28.61
N PRO A 81 -20.81 9.13 -29.85
CA PRO A 81 -20.67 10.50 -30.34
C PRO A 81 -21.23 11.54 -29.37
N GLY A 82 -20.37 12.45 -28.90
CA GLY A 82 -20.73 13.52 -27.97
C GLY A 82 -20.74 13.15 -26.48
N PHE A 83 -20.55 11.88 -26.12
CA PHE A 83 -20.53 11.41 -24.73
C PHE A 83 -19.16 10.87 -24.33
N VAL A 84 -18.68 11.26 -23.15
CA VAL A 84 -17.40 10.82 -22.58
C VAL A 84 -17.57 10.27 -21.16
N SER A 85 -16.68 9.37 -20.77
CA SER A 85 -16.58 8.89 -19.38
C SER A 85 -15.91 9.94 -18.49
N ALA A 86 -16.32 10.02 -17.24
CA ALA A 86 -15.61 10.79 -16.23
C ALA A 86 -15.76 10.14 -14.84
N ARG A 87 -15.15 10.76 -13.83
CA ARG A 87 -15.38 10.48 -12.41
C ARG A 87 -15.78 11.78 -11.72
N LEU A 88 -16.58 11.69 -10.67
CA LEU A 88 -16.96 12.87 -9.89
C LEU A 88 -15.78 13.41 -9.06
N ASP A 89 -15.88 14.66 -8.65
CA ASP A 89 -14.91 15.31 -7.76
C ASP A 89 -14.86 14.63 -6.36
N GLY A 90 -13.77 14.80 -5.63
CA GLY A 90 -13.53 14.13 -4.34
C GLY A 90 -12.88 12.74 -4.42
N VAL A 91 -12.70 12.23 -5.63
CA VAL A 91 -12.01 10.96 -5.90
C VAL A 91 -10.49 11.17 -5.95
N ARG A 92 -9.75 10.36 -5.18
CA ARG A 92 -8.27 10.30 -5.27
C ARG A 92 -7.84 9.68 -6.59
N GLY A 93 -6.84 10.26 -7.24
CA GLY A 93 -6.19 9.72 -8.43
C GLY A 93 -5.52 10.80 -9.27
N ASP A 94 -4.61 10.40 -10.14
CA ASP A 94 -3.99 11.26 -11.15
C ASP A 94 -4.60 10.96 -12.53
N ARG A 95 -4.72 11.99 -13.37
CA ARG A 95 -5.22 11.85 -14.75
C ARG A 95 -4.34 10.89 -15.56
N ARG A 96 -3.03 10.87 -15.28
CA ARG A 96 -2.06 9.94 -15.86
C ARG A 96 -2.47 8.48 -15.65
N ASP A 97 -2.85 8.13 -14.42
CA ASP A 97 -3.22 6.76 -14.07
C ASP A 97 -4.52 6.36 -14.77
N ALA A 98 -5.48 7.28 -14.86
CA ALA A 98 -6.71 7.08 -15.60
C ALA A 98 -6.45 6.80 -17.09
N VAL A 99 -5.56 7.58 -17.72
CA VAL A 99 -5.19 7.39 -19.13
C VAL A 99 -4.45 6.06 -19.34
N LEU A 100 -3.51 5.69 -18.47
CA LEU A 100 -2.82 4.39 -18.56
C LEU A 100 -3.79 3.21 -18.41
N ALA A 101 -4.70 3.28 -17.44
CA ALA A 101 -5.75 2.28 -17.26
C ALA A 101 -6.63 2.18 -18.52
N ALA A 102 -7.06 3.32 -19.09
CA ALA A 102 -7.88 3.30 -20.29
C ALA A 102 -7.14 2.75 -21.51
N LEU A 103 -5.83 3.02 -21.67
CA LEU A 103 -5.01 2.39 -22.71
C LEU A 103 -4.96 0.87 -22.60
N GLN A 104 -4.86 0.33 -21.37
CA GLN A 104 -4.86 -1.10 -21.12
C GLN A 104 -6.21 -1.74 -21.43
N VAL A 105 -7.33 -1.09 -21.11
CA VAL A 105 -8.68 -1.59 -21.40
C VAL A 105 -9.03 -1.50 -22.87
N LEU A 106 -8.67 -0.39 -23.53
CA LEU A 106 -9.08 -0.09 -24.90
C LEU A 106 -8.16 -0.68 -25.98
N GLY A 107 -6.90 -0.97 -25.64
CA GLY A 107 -5.88 -1.34 -26.61
C GLY A 107 -5.57 -0.24 -27.63
N LEU A 108 -4.83 -0.59 -28.69
CA LEU A 108 -4.48 0.35 -29.76
C LEU A 108 -5.70 0.80 -30.56
N ASP A 109 -6.63 -0.10 -30.85
CA ASP A 109 -7.78 0.18 -31.71
C ASP A 109 -8.72 1.20 -31.07
N GLY A 110 -8.80 1.25 -29.74
CA GLY A 110 -9.60 2.20 -28.99
C GLY A 110 -8.92 3.52 -28.65
N LEU A 111 -7.65 3.76 -29.06
CA LEU A 111 -6.91 4.99 -28.75
C LEU A 111 -7.62 6.28 -29.16
N HIS A 112 -8.30 6.25 -30.31
CA HIS A 112 -9.03 7.39 -30.86
C HIS A 112 -10.14 7.89 -29.92
N ARG A 113 -10.62 7.02 -29.02
CA ARG A 113 -11.66 7.33 -28.03
C ARG A 113 -11.14 8.14 -26.85
N LEU A 114 -9.82 8.29 -26.66
CA LEU A 114 -9.26 9.10 -25.57
C LEU A 114 -9.22 10.61 -25.87
N GLY A 115 -9.79 11.02 -27.00
CA GLY A 115 -9.80 12.39 -27.48
C GLY A 115 -8.49 12.80 -28.15
N GLU A 116 -8.18 14.10 -28.10
CA GLU A 116 -7.04 14.66 -28.82
C GLU A 116 -5.71 14.04 -28.37
N ARG A 117 -4.97 13.46 -29.32
CA ARG A 117 -3.68 12.78 -29.08
C ARG A 117 -2.70 13.62 -28.26
N THR A 118 -2.64 14.93 -28.49
CA THR A 118 -1.78 15.87 -27.75
C THR A 118 -2.09 15.85 -26.25
N ARG A 119 -3.37 15.88 -25.87
CA ARG A 119 -3.81 15.90 -24.46
C ARG A 119 -3.48 14.60 -23.74
N VAL A 120 -3.65 13.46 -24.44
CA VAL A 120 -3.29 12.13 -23.93
C VAL A 120 -1.80 12.05 -23.63
N LEU A 121 -0.96 12.50 -24.57
CA LEU A 121 0.50 12.49 -24.40
C LEU A 121 0.97 13.42 -23.28
N VAL A 122 0.38 14.62 -23.17
CA VAL A 122 0.69 15.56 -22.09
C VAL A 122 0.26 15.02 -20.73
N ALA A 123 -0.88 14.32 -20.64
CA ALA A 123 -1.28 13.65 -19.40
C ALA A 123 -0.27 12.56 -18.99
N LEU A 124 0.25 11.80 -19.95
CA LEU A 124 1.21 10.73 -19.69
C LEU A 124 2.62 11.22 -19.36
N PHE A 125 3.14 12.19 -20.11
CA PHE A 125 4.57 12.56 -20.08
C PHE A 125 4.83 14.02 -19.73
N GLY A 126 3.79 14.82 -19.46
CA GLY A 126 3.92 16.25 -19.16
C GLY A 126 4.59 17.01 -20.30
N THR A 127 5.61 17.81 -19.95
CA THR A 127 6.37 18.63 -20.92
C THR A 127 7.28 17.82 -21.84
N ALA A 128 7.49 16.52 -21.55
CA ALA A 128 8.24 15.62 -22.42
C ALA A 128 7.42 15.05 -23.59
N ALA A 129 6.14 15.43 -23.72
CA ALA A 129 5.25 14.99 -24.78
C ALA A 129 5.66 15.53 -26.17
N THR A 130 6.51 14.79 -26.87
CA THR A 130 6.98 15.11 -28.23
C THR A 130 6.50 14.08 -29.26
N LYS A 131 6.61 14.40 -30.56
CA LYS A 131 6.26 13.45 -31.65
C LYS A 131 7.05 12.13 -31.56
N PRO A 132 8.39 12.12 -31.31
CA PRO A 132 9.14 10.88 -31.12
C PRO A 132 8.67 10.05 -29.93
N VAL A 133 8.44 10.69 -28.76
CA VAL A 133 7.89 10.02 -27.58
C VAL A 133 6.52 9.41 -27.87
N ALA A 134 5.67 10.09 -28.63
CA ALA A 134 4.38 9.57 -29.04
C ALA A 134 4.47 8.32 -29.93
N ALA A 135 5.46 8.26 -30.84
CA ALA A 135 5.69 7.10 -31.69
C ALA A 135 6.22 5.92 -30.87
N ALA A 136 7.19 6.17 -29.96
CA ALA A 136 7.73 5.16 -29.08
C ALA A 136 6.68 4.61 -28.10
N ALA A 137 5.80 5.46 -27.56
CA ALA A 137 4.70 5.05 -26.69
C ALA A 137 3.67 4.18 -27.43
N ALA A 138 3.28 4.56 -28.64
CA ALA A 138 2.37 3.75 -29.47
C ALA A 138 2.98 2.37 -29.76
N LYS A 139 4.28 2.32 -30.09
CA LYS A 139 4.99 1.06 -30.26
C LYS A 139 5.06 0.24 -28.96
N ALA A 140 5.30 0.87 -27.81
CA ALA A 140 5.29 0.17 -26.52
C ALA A 140 3.92 -0.45 -26.19
N VAL A 141 2.82 0.26 -26.49
CA VAL A 141 1.46 -0.29 -26.35
C VAL A 141 1.26 -1.46 -27.33
N ALA A 142 1.69 -1.32 -28.59
CA ALA A 142 1.61 -2.37 -29.60
C ALA A 142 2.32 -3.66 -29.17
N ASP A 143 3.51 -3.51 -28.60
CA ASP A 143 4.36 -4.60 -28.15
C ASP A 143 3.95 -5.14 -26.75
N GLY A 144 2.90 -4.58 -26.12
CA GLY A 144 2.48 -4.96 -24.76
C GLY A 144 3.48 -4.59 -23.65
N ARG A 145 4.39 -3.64 -23.88
CA ARG A 145 5.48 -3.24 -22.97
C ARG A 145 5.02 -2.26 -21.89
N TRP A 146 4.02 -2.68 -21.12
CA TRP A 146 3.33 -1.86 -20.12
C TRP A 146 4.23 -1.38 -18.97
N ALA A 147 5.20 -2.18 -18.51
CA ALA A 147 6.13 -1.78 -17.47
C ALA A 147 7.02 -0.59 -17.90
N ALA A 148 7.50 -0.62 -19.15
CA ALA A 148 8.27 0.48 -19.72
C ALA A 148 7.40 1.74 -19.90
N LEU A 149 6.16 1.58 -20.35
CA LEU A 149 5.21 2.70 -20.48
C LEU A 149 4.87 3.33 -19.13
N HIS A 150 4.59 2.52 -18.09
CA HIS A 150 4.33 3.00 -16.73
C HIS A 150 5.52 3.78 -16.17
N LEU A 151 6.73 3.23 -16.29
CA LEU A 151 7.94 3.88 -15.80
C LEU A 151 8.25 5.18 -16.56
N ALA A 152 8.12 5.17 -17.89
CA ALA A 152 8.29 6.36 -18.72
C ALA A 152 7.29 7.46 -18.34
N SER A 153 6.03 7.08 -18.12
CA SER A 153 4.99 8.02 -17.69
C SER A 153 5.28 8.59 -16.30
N ALA A 154 5.71 7.76 -15.35
CA ALA A 154 6.12 8.18 -14.01
C ALA A 154 7.34 9.12 -14.04
N ALA A 155 8.31 8.85 -14.92
CA ALA A 155 9.55 9.62 -15.03
C ALA A 155 9.44 10.90 -15.89
N GLY A 156 8.27 11.20 -16.47
CA GLY A 156 8.07 12.32 -17.40
C GLY A 156 8.43 13.70 -16.84
N GLY A 157 8.26 13.92 -15.53
CA GLY A 157 8.68 15.16 -14.86
C GLY A 157 10.19 15.26 -14.57
N LEU A 158 10.90 14.13 -14.63
CA LEU A 158 12.29 14.01 -14.19
C LEU A 158 13.30 13.90 -15.32
N LEU A 159 12.89 13.34 -16.45
CA LEU A 159 13.73 13.03 -17.60
C LEU A 159 13.42 13.93 -18.81
N ALA A 160 14.39 14.07 -19.71
CA ALA A 160 14.19 14.74 -21.00
C ALA A 160 13.42 13.84 -21.98
N ALA A 161 12.83 14.43 -23.02
CA ALA A 161 12.04 13.69 -24.01
C ALA A 161 12.84 12.56 -24.68
N GLU A 162 14.12 12.79 -25.00
CA GLU A 162 15.00 11.80 -25.61
C GLU A 162 15.29 10.63 -24.65
N GLN A 163 15.32 10.89 -23.34
CA GLN A 163 15.50 9.86 -22.33
C GLN A 163 14.21 9.05 -22.13
N ILE A 164 13.05 9.72 -22.13
CA ILE A 164 11.73 9.06 -22.10
C ILE A 164 11.55 8.14 -23.30
N GLU A 165 11.92 8.59 -24.50
CA GLU A 165 11.91 7.76 -25.70
C GLU A 165 12.74 6.48 -25.52
N ARG A 166 13.94 6.59 -24.92
CA ARG A 166 14.80 5.42 -24.64
C ARG A 166 14.20 4.48 -23.59
N VAL A 167 13.56 5.00 -22.53
CA VAL A 167 12.85 4.16 -21.54
C VAL A 167 11.73 3.38 -22.22
N LEU A 168 10.99 4.02 -23.12
CA LEU A 168 9.94 3.40 -23.93
C LEU A 168 10.45 2.36 -24.93
N GLN A 169 11.76 2.13 -25.05
CA GLN A 169 12.34 1.05 -25.87
C GLN A 169 12.80 -0.16 -25.03
N TRP A 170 12.80 -0.07 -23.70
CA TRP A 170 13.18 -1.18 -22.82
C TRP A 170 12.20 -2.34 -22.90
N GLY A 171 12.70 -3.56 -22.69
CA GLY A 171 11.94 -4.81 -22.83
C GLY A 171 11.52 -5.15 -24.26
N SER A 172 12.13 -4.54 -25.28
CA SER A 172 11.82 -4.84 -26.68
C SER A 172 12.46 -6.16 -27.12
N HIS A 173 11.61 -7.12 -27.51
CA HIS A 173 12.04 -8.42 -28.06
C HIS A 173 12.28 -8.41 -29.57
N THR A 174 12.15 -7.27 -30.24
CA THR A 174 12.33 -7.16 -31.70
C THR A 174 13.81 -7.29 -32.08
N ALA A 175 14.36 -8.50 -32.02
CA ALA A 175 15.62 -8.92 -32.61
C ALA A 175 15.76 -10.47 -32.60
N SER A 176 14.82 -11.21 -33.21
CA SER A 176 15.08 -12.64 -33.49
C SER A 176 14.40 -13.28 -34.70
N ALA A 177 13.51 -12.61 -35.44
CA ALA A 177 12.89 -13.23 -36.62
C ALA A 177 13.70 -13.07 -37.93
N ASP A 178 14.59 -12.06 -38.02
CA ASP A 178 15.24 -11.67 -39.28
C ASP A 178 16.78 -11.72 -39.23
N ARG A 179 17.34 -12.73 -38.56
CA ARG A 179 18.81 -12.83 -38.40
C ARG A 179 19.54 -13.49 -39.59
N GLN A 180 18.85 -13.76 -40.70
CA GLN A 180 19.46 -14.38 -41.89
C GLN A 180 19.70 -13.44 -43.08
N SER A 181 19.30 -12.17 -43.04
CA SER A 181 19.51 -11.27 -44.20
C SER A 181 19.78 -9.80 -43.83
N ALA A 182 21.01 -9.47 -43.41
CA ALA A 182 21.66 -8.17 -43.71
C ALA A 182 23.09 -8.09 -43.09
N PRO A 183 24.07 -7.48 -43.78
CA PRO A 183 25.46 -7.43 -43.34
C PRO A 183 25.73 -6.32 -42.31
N ALA A 184 26.83 -6.52 -41.59
CA ALA A 184 27.33 -5.72 -40.49
C ALA A 184 27.54 -4.23 -40.82
N ALA A 185 26.84 -3.34 -40.11
CA ALA A 185 27.28 -1.98 -39.82
C ALA A 185 26.51 -1.39 -38.62
N GLY A 186 27.23 -0.95 -37.58
CA GLY A 186 26.72 0.00 -36.58
C GLY A 186 26.35 -0.54 -35.19
N SER A 187 27.37 -0.78 -34.35
CA SER A 187 27.39 -0.76 -32.88
C SER A 187 26.05 -0.73 -32.09
N ALA A 188 25.42 -1.88 -31.90
CA ALA A 188 24.70 -2.13 -30.65
C ALA A 188 25.74 -2.65 -29.64
N THR A 189 26.16 -1.80 -28.70
CA THR A 189 27.12 -2.23 -27.67
C THR A 189 26.50 -3.34 -26.81
N ALA A 190 27.32 -4.23 -26.23
CA ALA A 190 26.84 -5.29 -25.31
C ALA A 190 25.93 -4.76 -24.18
N GLN A 191 26.05 -3.47 -23.81
CA GLN A 191 25.19 -2.79 -22.85
C GLN A 191 23.70 -2.67 -23.26
N ASP A 192 23.36 -2.77 -24.54
CA ASP A 192 21.96 -2.68 -25.01
C ASP A 192 21.26 -4.05 -25.05
N ALA A 193 22.01 -5.16 -24.97
CA ALA A 193 21.44 -6.52 -24.93
C ALA A 193 20.70 -6.77 -23.60
N ASP A 194 21.26 -6.29 -22.49
CA ASP A 194 20.72 -6.49 -21.13
C ASP A 194 19.37 -5.77 -20.89
N LEU A 195 19.01 -4.80 -21.73
CA LEU A 195 17.74 -4.06 -21.62
C LEU A 195 16.59 -4.73 -22.38
N ARG A 196 16.84 -5.88 -23.02
CA ARG A 196 15.83 -6.67 -23.74
C ARG A 196 15.08 -7.65 -22.82
N GLU A 197 15.57 -7.87 -21.59
CA GLU A 197 14.84 -8.66 -20.61
C GLU A 197 13.54 -7.95 -20.21
N VAL A 198 12.45 -8.71 -20.26
CA VAL A 198 11.11 -8.21 -19.94
C VAL A 198 10.94 -8.21 -18.43
N VAL A 199 10.67 -7.01 -17.91
CA VAL A 199 10.06 -6.82 -16.60
C VAL A 199 8.56 -7.02 -16.77
N GLU A 200 7.99 -8.00 -16.08
CA GLU A 200 6.56 -8.30 -16.14
C GLU A 200 5.72 -7.15 -15.59
N ALA A 201 4.61 -6.92 -16.27
CA ALA A 201 3.70 -5.82 -16.02
C ALA A 201 2.51 -6.28 -15.17
N VAL A 202 2.75 -6.50 -13.87
CA VAL A 202 1.69 -6.22 -12.89
C VAL A 202 2.10 -4.91 -12.25
N PRO A 203 1.48 -3.78 -12.63
CA PRO A 203 1.81 -2.53 -11.97
C PRO A 203 1.30 -2.66 -10.53
N GLU A 204 2.21 -2.94 -9.58
CA GLU A 204 1.88 -3.05 -8.16
C GLU A 204 1.52 -1.67 -7.55
N ALA A 205 1.77 -0.58 -8.28
CA ALA A 205 1.42 0.78 -7.90
C ALA A 205 0.98 1.64 -9.11
N ALA A 206 0.28 2.74 -8.81
CA ALA A 206 -0.06 3.79 -9.76
C ALA A 206 1.19 4.53 -10.28
N ALA A 207 1.17 4.99 -11.55
CA ALA A 207 2.31 5.71 -12.13
C ALA A 207 2.55 7.05 -11.45
N SER A 208 1.51 7.70 -10.93
CA SER A 208 1.62 8.90 -10.09
C SER A 208 2.39 8.63 -8.79
N ALA A 209 2.05 7.56 -8.07
CA ALA A 209 2.76 7.17 -6.84
C ALA A 209 4.24 6.84 -7.11
N VAL A 210 4.52 6.15 -8.22
CA VAL A 210 5.90 5.91 -8.67
C VAL A 210 6.61 7.22 -9.01
N ALA A 211 5.93 8.19 -9.62
CA ALA A 211 6.51 9.50 -9.91
C ALA A 211 6.90 10.26 -8.63
N ASP A 212 6.05 10.22 -7.61
CA ASP A 212 6.35 10.83 -6.31
C ASP A 212 7.57 10.19 -5.64
N HIS A 213 7.69 8.86 -5.71
CA HIS A 213 8.88 8.15 -5.21
C HIS A 213 10.13 8.53 -6.00
N LEU A 214 10.03 8.60 -7.34
CA LEU A 214 11.14 9.01 -8.19
C LEU A 214 11.59 10.43 -7.90
N GLU A 215 10.67 11.39 -7.72
CA GLU A 215 11.03 12.77 -7.40
C GLU A 215 11.74 12.85 -6.05
N ARG A 216 11.24 12.13 -5.05
CA ARG A 216 11.83 12.10 -3.70
C ARG A 216 13.25 11.53 -3.70
N VAL A 217 13.48 10.42 -4.43
CA VAL A 217 14.76 9.71 -4.43
C VAL A 217 15.76 10.33 -5.40
N LEU A 218 15.30 10.69 -6.60
CA LEU A 218 16.17 11.07 -7.73
C LEU A 218 16.17 12.57 -8.03
N GLY A 219 15.26 13.37 -7.46
CA GLY A 219 15.13 14.80 -7.73
C GLY A 219 16.42 15.58 -7.47
N GLY A 220 17.21 15.19 -6.48
CA GLY A 220 18.50 15.81 -6.15
C GLY A 220 19.64 15.53 -7.14
N PHE A 221 19.49 14.58 -8.07
CA PHE A 221 20.54 14.21 -9.02
C PHE A 221 20.43 14.96 -10.35
N PRO A 222 21.53 15.14 -11.10
CA PRO A 222 21.49 15.64 -12.48
C PRO A 222 20.70 14.70 -13.41
N ARG A 223 19.99 15.25 -14.41
CA ARG A 223 19.15 14.47 -15.36
C ARG A 223 19.83 13.25 -15.97
N ARG A 224 21.10 13.36 -16.37
CA ARG A 224 21.88 12.21 -16.90
C ARG A 224 22.02 11.09 -15.86
N ARG A 225 22.30 11.44 -14.60
CA ARG A 225 22.45 10.48 -13.52
C ARG A 225 21.13 9.80 -13.16
N ARG A 226 20.01 10.54 -13.19
CA ARG A 226 18.66 9.97 -12.97
C ARG A 226 18.37 8.83 -13.95
N PHE A 227 18.65 9.04 -15.24
CA PHE A 227 18.48 8.01 -16.26
C PHE A 227 19.41 6.81 -16.07
N GLU A 228 20.69 7.04 -15.74
CA GLU A 228 21.64 5.94 -15.50
C GLU A 228 21.22 5.07 -14.30
N LEU A 229 20.73 5.68 -13.21
CA LEU A 229 20.22 4.95 -12.04
C LEU A 229 18.92 4.19 -12.34
N LEU A 230 18.00 4.79 -13.10
CA LEU A 230 16.78 4.11 -13.54
C LEU A 230 17.07 2.91 -14.45
N ARG A 231 18.05 3.04 -15.34
CA ARG A 231 18.51 1.95 -16.21
C ARG A 231 19.11 0.81 -15.39
N ASP A 232 19.91 1.12 -14.39
CA ASP A 232 20.49 0.12 -13.49
C ASP A 232 19.41 -0.59 -12.67
N LEU A 233 18.45 0.16 -12.12
CA LEU A 233 17.29 -0.39 -11.41
C LEU A 233 16.49 -1.36 -12.31
N TRP A 234 16.21 -0.98 -13.56
CA TRP A 234 15.50 -1.86 -14.50
C TRP A 234 16.22 -3.20 -14.67
N ARG A 235 17.54 -3.18 -14.87
CA ARG A 235 18.35 -4.40 -15.04
C ARG A 235 18.30 -5.29 -13.80
N GLN A 236 18.46 -4.71 -12.61
CA GLN A 236 18.42 -5.48 -11.37
C GLN A 236 17.05 -6.14 -11.15
N VAL A 237 15.96 -5.41 -11.42
CA VAL A 237 14.60 -5.96 -11.30
C VAL A 237 14.34 -7.03 -12.36
N ALA A 238 14.77 -6.82 -13.61
CA ALA A 238 14.63 -7.82 -14.68
C ALA A 238 15.35 -9.12 -14.33
N ALA A 239 16.60 -9.03 -13.86
CA ALA A 239 17.38 -10.18 -13.41
C ALA A 239 16.68 -10.90 -12.24
N ARG A 240 16.15 -10.16 -11.27
CA ARG A 240 15.42 -10.74 -10.13
C ARG A 240 14.13 -11.46 -10.57
N GLN A 241 13.34 -10.86 -11.46
CA GLN A 241 12.14 -11.52 -11.99
C GLN A 241 12.48 -12.73 -12.87
N ALA A 242 13.62 -12.73 -13.56
CA ALA A 242 14.12 -13.90 -14.28
C ALA A 242 14.48 -15.03 -13.32
N GLU A 243 15.11 -14.71 -12.19
CA GLU A 243 15.40 -15.62 -11.09
C GLU A 243 14.12 -16.18 -10.46
N GLU A 244 13.13 -15.34 -10.14
CA GLU A 244 11.84 -15.79 -9.57
C GLU A 244 11.10 -16.74 -10.49
N ARG A 245 11.02 -16.42 -11.80
CA ARG A 245 10.43 -17.33 -12.79
C ARG A 245 11.23 -18.61 -12.93
N ARG A 246 12.56 -18.56 -12.78
CA ARG A 246 13.41 -19.76 -12.76
C ARG A 246 13.10 -20.62 -11.53
N GLU A 247 13.00 -20.03 -10.34
CA GLU A 247 12.59 -20.72 -9.11
C GLU A 247 11.19 -21.35 -9.26
N GLU A 248 10.22 -20.65 -9.86
CA GLU A 248 8.89 -21.18 -10.13
C GLU A 248 8.91 -22.38 -11.08
N ARG A 249 9.68 -22.30 -12.17
CA ARG A 249 9.87 -23.45 -13.08
C ARG A 249 10.51 -24.63 -12.37
N LEU A 250 11.50 -24.40 -11.50
CA LEU A 250 12.13 -25.45 -10.69
C LEU A 250 11.12 -26.06 -9.70
N ARG A 251 10.31 -25.23 -9.03
CA ARG A 251 9.24 -25.69 -8.13
C ARG A 251 8.18 -26.51 -8.88
N ALA A 252 7.86 -26.17 -10.13
CA ALA A 252 6.90 -26.91 -10.94
C ALA A 252 7.37 -28.33 -11.30
N VAL A 253 8.67 -28.60 -11.30
CA VAL A 253 9.23 -29.95 -11.48
C VAL A 253 9.11 -30.80 -10.21
N ARG A 254 9.02 -30.19 -9.02
CA ARG A 254 8.93 -30.90 -7.74
C ARG A 254 7.61 -31.66 -7.59
N GLY A 255 7.66 -32.77 -6.85
CA GLY A 255 6.43 -33.42 -6.37
C GLY A 255 5.60 -32.46 -5.52
N ARG A 256 4.27 -32.44 -5.72
CA ARG A 256 3.35 -31.59 -4.94
C ARG A 256 3.32 -31.93 -3.44
N GLN A 257 3.65 -33.18 -3.09
CA GLN A 257 3.71 -33.69 -1.72
C GLN A 257 5.08 -34.30 -1.50
N SER A 258 5.74 -33.88 -0.41
CA SER A 258 6.95 -34.52 0.07
C SER A 258 6.65 -35.98 0.43
N ARG A 259 7.50 -36.89 -0.04
CA ARG A 259 7.51 -38.32 0.34
C ARG A 259 8.89 -38.70 0.88
N LEU A 260 9.63 -37.71 1.40
CA LEU A 260 11.00 -37.87 1.88
C LEU A 260 11.13 -38.97 2.93
N ASP A 261 10.26 -38.98 3.94
CA ASP A 261 10.32 -39.97 5.02
C ASP A 261 10.07 -41.39 4.50
N GLU A 262 9.09 -41.56 3.63
CA GLU A 262 8.82 -42.88 3.02
C GLU A 262 9.95 -43.35 2.12
N LEU A 263 10.60 -42.42 1.40
CA LEU A 263 11.76 -42.73 0.58
C LEU A 263 12.97 -43.09 1.45
N ARG A 264 13.16 -42.39 2.57
CA ARG A 264 14.19 -42.68 3.58
C ARG A 264 14.01 -44.08 4.15
N ASP A 265 12.79 -44.44 4.54
CA ASP A 265 12.46 -45.80 5.02
C ASP A 265 12.70 -46.85 3.94
N ARG A 266 12.27 -46.57 2.70
CA ARG A 266 12.47 -47.47 1.56
C ARG A 266 13.95 -47.68 1.23
N TYR A 267 14.76 -46.63 1.31
CA TYR A 267 16.21 -46.66 1.08
C TYR A 267 16.92 -47.46 2.18
N ARG A 268 16.62 -47.18 3.46
CA ARG A 268 17.18 -47.88 4.63
C ARG A 268 16.86 -49.37 4.59
N ALA A 269 15.59 -49.75 4.40
CA ALA A 269 15.20 -51.15 4.30
C ALA A 269 15.95 -51.88 3.17
N HIS A 270 16.19 -51.20 2.04
CA HIS A 270 16.96 -51.78 0.94
C HIS A 270 18.47 -51.89 1.22
N ALA A 271 19.03 -50.96 2.00
CA ALA A 271 20.40 -51.03 2.49
C ALA A 271 20.57 -52.18 3.48
N ASP A 272 19.62 -52.35 4.40
CA ASP A 272 19.59 -53.45 5.38
C ASP A 272 19.48 -54.81 4.67
N ASP A 273 18.56 -54.96 3.71
CA ASP A 273 18.42 -56.17 2.89
C ASP A 273 19.72 -56.53 2.15
N PHE A 274 20.46 -55.50 1.72
CA PHE A 274 21.74 -55.68 1.05
C PHE A 274 22.82 -56.17 2.02
N VAL A 275 22.92 -55.56 3.20
CA VAL A 275 23.86 -56.00 4.25
C VAL A 275 23.53 -57.42 4.69
N LEU A 276 22.26 -57.75 4.92
CA LEU A 276 21.81 -59.12 5.19
C LEU A 276 22.15 -60.07 4.04
N GLY A 277 22.12 -59.61 2.79
CA GLY A 277 22.61 -60.36 1.63
C GLY A 277 24.09 -60.71 1.73
N LEU A 278 24.94 -59.78 2.19
CA LEU A 278 26.36 -60.02 2.41
C LEU A 278 26.59 -61.03 3.55
N VAL A 279 25.85 -60.89 4.66
CA VAL A 279 25.90 -61.84 5.79
C VAL A 279 25.52 -63.25 5.33
N ARG A 280 24.43 -63.37 4.56
CA ARG A 280 23.97 -64.66 3.99
C ARG A 280 25.00 -65.27 3.05
N ALA A 281 25.63 -64.46 2.22
CA ALA A 281 26.67 -64.93 1.30
C ALA A 281 27.90 -65.44 2.07
N GLU A 282 28.25 -64.82 3.19
CA GLU A 282 29.40 -65.25 4.02
C GLU A 282 29.08 -66.48 4.87
N LEU A 283 27.87 -66.60 5.42
CA LEU A 283 27.46 -67.74 6.24
C LEU A 283 26.98 -68.95 5.42
N GLY A 284 26.52 -68.73 4.18
CA GLY A 284 25.94 -69.76 3.32
C GLY A 284 24.50 -70.17 3.67
N HIS A 285 23.85 -69.50 4.63
CA HIS A 285 22.46 -69.73 5.04
C HIS A 285 21.82 -68.44 5.57
N GLU A 286 20.52 -68.49 5.87
CA GLU A 286 19.80 -67.37 6.50
C GLU A 286 20.32 -67.15 7.94
N PRO A 287 20.80 -65.95 8.31
CA PRO A 287 21.36 -65.70 9.63
C PRO A 287 20.28 -65.67 10.72
N THR A 288 20.59 -66.22 11.88
CA THR A 288 19.86 -65.90 13.11
C THR A 288 20.18 -64.48 13.58
N ALA A 289 19.32 -63.89 14.42
CA ALA A 289 19.58 -62.57 15.00
C ALA A 289 20.91 -62.48 15.77
N ALA A 290 21.32 -63.57 16.42
CA ALA A 290 22.58 -63.64 17.16
C ALA A 290 23.80 -63.69 16.22
N GLU A 291 23.70 -64.40 15.09
CA GLU A 291 24.76 -64.43 14.07
C GLU A 291 24.90 -63.08 13.37
N ALA A 292 23.79 -62.45 13.00
CA ALA A 292 23.79 -61.10 12.44
C ALA A 292 24.42 -60.08 13.40
N ALA A 293 24.08 -60.13 14.69
CA ALA A 293 24.64 -59.24 15.70
C ALA A 293 26.15 -59.44 15.97
N ARG A 294 26.69 -60.63 15.69
CA ARG A 294 28.11 -60.96 15.85
C ARG A 294 28.93 -60.76 14.58
N TRP A 295 28.27 -60.55 13.45
CA TRP A 295 28.95 -60.38 12.17
C TRP A 295 29.75 -59.07 12.18
N LEU A 296 31.02 -59.16 11.78
CA LEU A 296 31.91 -58.03 11.64
C LEU A 296 32.28 -57.85 10.16
N PRO A 297 31.93 -56.71 9.54
CA PRO A 297 32.22 -56.50 8.12
C PRO A 297 33.73 -56.46 7.86
N ARG A 298 34.20 -57.35 6.97
CA ARG A 298 35.55 -57.28 6.37
C ARG A 298 35.78 -55.98 5.55
N PRO A 299 37.02 -55.53 5.33
CA PRO A 299 37.32 -54.26 4.64
C PRO A 299 36.70 -54.11 3.25
N TRP A 300 36.61 -55.20 2.48
CA TRP A 300 36.00 -55.18 1.15
C TRP A 300 34.49 -54.96 1.20
N HIS A 301 33.79 -55.38 2.26
CA HIS A 301 32.36 -55.10 2.44
C HIS A 301 32.14 -53.58 2.55
N TRP A 302 32.96 -52.88 3.34
CA TRP A 302 32.90 -51.42 3.44
C TRP A 302 33.17 -50.73 2.10
N THR A 303 34.14 -51.22 1.33
CA THR A 303 34.41 -50.70 -0.02
C THR A 303 33.18 -50.83 -0.93
N VAL A 304 32.48 -51.96 -0.87
CA VAL A 304 31.26 -52.19 -1.66
C VAL A 304 30.11 -51.29 -1.19
N ILE A 305 29.89 -51.17 0.12
CA ILE A 305 28.82 -50.34 0.71
C ILE A 305 29.03 -48.87 0.36
N VAL A 306 30.24 -48.35 0.56
CA VAL A 306 30.58 -46.94 0.27
C VAL A 306 30.58 -46.68 -1.24
N GLY A 307 31.12 -47.59 -2.04
CA GLY A 307 31.07 -47.49 -3.51
C GLY A 307 29.64 -47.39 -4.03
N ARG A 308 28.71 -48.15 -3.43
CA ARG A 308 27.29 -48.09 -3.76
C ARG A 308 26.66 -46.75 -3.38
N ALA A 309 26.95 -46.23 -2.18
CA ALA A 309 26.47 -44.91 -1.75
C ALA A 309 27.00 -43.79 -2.67
N MET A 310 28.26 -43.87 -3.07
CA MET A 310 28.85 -42.96 -4.07
C MET A 310 28.12 -43.07 -5.42
N HIS A 311 27.85 -44.28 -5.92
CA HIS A 311 27.10 -44.45 -7.17
C HIS A 311 25.69 -43.85 -7.08
N ASP A 312 25.02 -44.01 -5.94
CA ASP A 312 23.71 -43.39 -5.70
C ASP A 312 23.82 -41.86 -5.67
N ALA A 313 24.92 -41.31 -5.14
CA ALA A 313 25.18 -39.87 -5.15
C ALA A 313 25.38 -39.34 -6.57
N LEU A 314 26.19 -40.01 -7.38
CA LEU A 314 26.39 -39.64 -8.79
C LEU A 314 25.07 -39.71 -9.58
N ALA A 315 24.26 -40.75 -9.35
CA ALA A 315 22.95 -40.89 -9.98
C ALA A 315 21.98 -39.77 -9.54
N ALA A 316 21.94 -39.43 -8.25
CA ALA A 316 21.14 -38.32 -7.74
C ALA A 316 21.58 -36.97 -8.32
N THR A 317 22.90 -36.74 -8.47
CA THR A 317 23.44 -35.55 -9.14
C THR A 317 22.92 -35.43 -10.58
N VAL A 318 22.91 -36.54 -11.34
CA VAL A 318 22.40 -36.54 -12.73
C VAL A 318 20.90 -36.32 -12.77
N LEU A 319 20.12 -36.92 -11.86
CA LEU A 319 18.68 -36.67 -11.77
C LEU A 319 18.39 -35.19 -11.52
N LEU A 320 19.09 -34.56 -10.57
CA LEU A 320 18.94 -33.14 -10.26
C LEU A 320 19.34 -32.24 -11.44
N ARG A 321 20.49 -32.50 -12.08
CA ARG A 321 20.92 -31.75 -13.27
C ARG A 321 19.92 -31.88 -14.42
N THR A 322 19.35 -33.07 -14.62
CA THR A 322 18.29 -33.30 -15.61
C THR A 322 17.00 -32.57 -15.23
N ALA A 323 16.62 -32.58 -13.96
CA ALA A 323 15.47 -31.82 -13.46
C ALA A 323 15.62 -30.32 -13.68
N VAL A 324 16.80 -29.75 -13.41
CA VAL A 324 17.13 -28.35 -13.70
C VAL A 324 17.10 -28.08 -15.21
N ALA A 325 17.72 -28.92 -16.03
CA ALA A 325 17.72 -28.74 -17.49
C ALA A 325 16.30 -28.83 -18.07
N VAL A 326 15.44 -29.73 -17.57
CA VAL A 326 14.04 -29.84 -17.98
C VAL A 326 13.22 -28.62 -17.54
N ALA A 327 13.48 -28.07 -16.35
CA ALA A 327 12.83 -26.85 -15.88
C ALA A 327 13.24 -25.62 -16.71
N GLU A 328 14.49 -25.56 -17.17
CA GLU A 328 15.06 -24.44 -17.93
C GLU A 328 14.73 -24.51 -19.42
N ASP A 329 14.89 -25.68 -20.05
CA ASP A 329 14.86 -25.84 -21.51
C ASP A 329 13.63 -26.63 -22.03
N GLY A 330 12.80 -27.18 -21.13
CA GLY A 330 11.72 -28.11 -21.45
C GLY A 330 12.18 -29.57 -21.50
N VAL A 331 11.23 -30.52 -21.57
CA VAL A 331 11.52 -31.96 -21.43
C VAL A 331 12.48 -32.48 -22.49
N GLU A 332 12.17 -32.27 -23.77
CA GLU A 332 12.96 -32.82 -24.88
C GLU A 332 14.41 -32.30 -24.87
N ARG A 333 14.58 -30.97 -24.85
CA ARG A 333 15.91 -30.33 -24.85
C ARG A 333 16.67 -30.59 -23.55
N GLY A 334 15.98 -30.57 -22.42
CA GLY A 334 16.58 -30.80 -21.10
C GLY A 334 17.14 -32.22 -20.97
N VAL A 335 16.39 -33.25 -21.38
CA VAL A 335 16.86 -34.64 -21.39
C VAL A 335 18.00 -34.82 -22.40
N ALA A 336 17.87 -34.27 -23.61
CA ALA A 336 18.93 -34.36 -24.63
C ALA A 336 20.25 -33.72 -24.15
N ARG A 337 20.18 -32.57 -23.49
CA ARG A 337 21.34 -31.88 -22.87
C ARG A 337 22.04 -32.73 -21.81
N CYS A 338 21.30 -33.59 -21.11
CA CYS A 338 21.82 -34.48 -20.07
C CYS A 338 22.09 -35.92 -20.52
N ALA A 339 21.88 -36.26 -21.80
CA ALA A 339 21.95 -37.64 -22.30
C ALA A 339 23.30 -38.33 -22.02
N GLY A 340 24.42 -37.63 -22.21
CA GLY A 340 25.75 -38.17 -21.90
C GLY A 340 25.96 -38.47 -20.41
N GLN A 341 25.42 -37.63 -19.53
CA GLN A 341 25.49 -37.83 -18.08
C GLN A 341 24.57 -38.98 -17.63
N LEU A 342 23.37 -39.08 -18.20
CA LEU A 342 22.44 -40.18 -17.99
C LEU A 342 23.09 -41.51 -18.37
N ALA A 343 23.67 -41.60 -19.57
CA ALA A 343 24.37 -42.79 -20.04
C ALA A 343 25.53 -43.19 -19.12
N ALA A 344 26.38 -42.25 -18.71
CA ALA A 344 27.50 -42.53 -17.81
C ALA A 344 27.04 -43.04 -16.44
N ALA A 345 25.99 -42.44 -15.87
CA ALA A 345 25.46 -42.88 -14.58
C ALA A 345 24.78 -44.26 -14.64
N THR A 346 24.24 -44.69 -15.80
CA THR A 346 23.69 -46.06 -15.92
C THR A 346 24.73 -47.16 -15.74
N ALA A 347 26.02 -46.87 -16.01
CA ALA A 347 27.10 -47.85 -15.89
C ALA A 347 27.39 -48.26 -14.44
N PHE A 348 26.93 -47.49 -13.45
CA PHE A 348 27.16 -47.75 -12.02
C PHE A 348 26.09 -48.62 -11.35
N MET A 349 25.08 -49.07 -12.10
CA MET A 349 24.02 -49.93 -11.59
C MET A 349 23.70 -51.02 -12.61
N THR A 350 23.88 -52.27 -12.21
CA THR A 350 23.54 -53.44 -13.02
C THR A 350 22.03 -53.65 -13.13
N ASP A 351 21.57 -54.42 -14.12
CA ASP A 351 20.14 -54.76 -14.25
C ASP A 351 19.60 -55.53 -13.04
N ALA A 352 20.41 -56.41 -12.44
CA ALA A 352 20.04 -57.15 -11.24
C ALA A 352 19.84 -56.23 -10.03
N GLU A 353 20.72 -55.24 -9.85
CA GLU A 353 20.58 -54.24 -8.79
C GLU A 353 19.38 -53.33 -9.03
N ALA A 354 19.18 -52.86 -10.27
CA ALA A 354 18.02 -52.04 -10.62
C ALA A 354 16.71 -52.79 -10.38
N GLY A 355 16.62 -54.05 -10.81
CA GLY A 355 15.48 -54.92 -10.52
C GLY A 355 15.26 -55.09 -9.03
N SER A 356 16.32 -55.35 -8.26
CA SER A 356 16.24 -55.49 -6.80
C SER A 356 15.73 -54.22 -6.10
N ALA A 357 16.24 -53.06 -6.50
CA ALA A 357 15.85 -51.77 -5.94
C ALA A 357 14.43 -51.32 -6.35
N ALA A 358 13.97 -51.73 -7.53
CA ALA A 358 12.62 -51.42 -8.04
C ALA A 358 11.52 -52.37 -7.51
N ARG A 359 11.88 -53.50 -6.87
CA ARG A 359 10.90 -54.43 -6.28
C ARG A 359 10.04 -53.71 -5.24
N ARG A 360 8.72 -53.94 -5.32
CA ARG A 360 7.76 -53.47 -4.32
C ARG A 360 7.93 -54.25 -3.03
N VAL A 361 7.99 -53.53 -1.91
CA VAL A 361 8.02 -54.12 -0.56
C VAL A 361 6.66 -53.88 0.08
N ARG A 362 6.05 -54.94 0.66
CA ARG A 362 4.72 -54.86 1.27
C ARG A 362 4.76 -53.85 2.43
N GLY A 363 3.82 -52.91 2.44
CA GLY A 363 3.71 -51.89 3.49
C GLY A 363 4.62 -50.68 3.31
N MET A 364 5.42 -50.60 2.24
CA MET A 364 6.27 -49.45 1.92
C MET A 364 5.83 -48.77 0.63
N ALA A 365 6.39 -47.58 0.37
CA ALA A 365 6.13 -46.83 -0.85
C ALA A 365 6.52 -47.61 -2.11
N GLY A 366 5.77 -47.40 -3.19
CA GLY A 366 5.96 -48.09 -4.47
C GLY A 366 7.08 -47.53 -5.35
N PHE A 367 7.88 -46.58 -4.87
CA PHE A 367 8.99 -45.99 -5.61
C PHE A 367 10.27 -46.85 -5.48
N PRO A 368 11.20 -46.82 -6.44
CA PRO A 368 12.47 -47.54 -6.32
C PRO A 368 13.29 -47.06 -5.14
N ALA A 369 14.03 -47.95 -4.50
CA ALA A 369 14.88 -47.58 -3.37
C ALA A 369 16.08 -46.72 -3.75
N ARG A 370 16.57 -46.81 -4.99
CA ARG A 370 17.81 -46.16 -5.43
C ARG A 370 17.57 -45.21 -6.61
N PRO A 371 18.24 -44.04 -6.66
CA PRO A 371 18.08 -43.07 -7.73
C PRO A 371 18.50 -43.61 -9.11
N GLY A 372 19.48 -44.53 -9.14
CA GLY A 372 19.95 -45.14 -10.40
C GLY A 372 18.85 -45.83 -11.22
N CYS A 373 17.75 -46.28 -10.59
CA CYS A 373 16.62 -46.85 -11.31
C CYS A 373 15.97 -45.81 -12.25
N TYR A 374 15.74 -44.60 -11.76
CA TYR A 374 15.16 -43.52 -12.57
C TYR A 374 16.15 -42.98 -13.61
N VAL A 375 17.45 -42.95 -13.31
CA VAL A 375 18.48 -42.61 -14.31
C VAL A 375 18.42 -43.58 -15.49
N ARG A 376 18.36 -44.89 -15.22
CA ARG A 376 18.23 -45.93 -16.27
C ARG A 376 16.93 -45.78 -17.06
N GLU A 377 15.81 -45.54 -16.38
CA GLU A 377 14.52 -45.30 -17.04
C GLU A 377 14.56 -44.08 -17.98
N LEU A 378 15.15 -42.97 -17.54
CA LEU A 378 15.26 -41.75 -18.34
C LEU A 378 16.24 -41.88 -19.51
N ALA A 379 17.34 -42.63 -19.31
CA ALA A 379 18.28 -42.95 -20.39
C ALA A 379 17.65 -43.84 -21.47
N ALA A 380 16.79 -44.78 -21.07
CA ALA A 380 16.10 -45.68 -21.98
C ALA A 380 14.88 -45.05 -22.68
N ARG A 381 14.21 -44.09 -22.01
CA ARG A 381 12.93 -43.55 -22.46
C ARG A 381 12.74 -42.08 -22.07
N ALA A 382 12.67 -41.19 -23.07
CA ALA A 382 12.44 -39.75 -22.89
C ALA A 382 10.99 -39.28 -23.15
N GLU A 383 10.07 -40.18 -23.52
CA GLU A 383 8.67 -39.85 -23.86
C GLU A 383 7.67 -40.82 -23.20
N PRO A 384 6.45 -40.38 -22.82
CA PRO A 384 5.89 -39.03 -22.96
C PRO A 384 6.43 -38.04 -21.92
N ALA A 385 6.33 -36.73 -22.18
CA ALA A 385 6.78 -35.68 -21.26
C ALA A 385 6.30 -35.81 -19.80
N GLU A 386 5.10 -36.33 -19.57
CA GLU A 386 4.56 -36.60 -18.24
C GLU A 386 5.34 -37.70 -17.49
N TYR A 387 5.79 -38.74 -18.22
CA TYR A 387 6.61 -39.81 -17.67
C TYR A 387 7.92 -39.26 -17.11
N VAL A 388 8.60 -38.40 -17.88
CA VAL A 388 9.87 -37.76 -17.45
C VAL A 388 9.65 -36.89 -16.22
N ARG A 389 8.62 -36.04 -16.22
CA ARG A 389 8.29 -35.19 -15.06
C ARG A 389 8.02 -36.02 -13.81
N GLN A 390 7.33 -37.16 -13.92
CA GLN A 390 7.06 -38.04 -12.77
C GLN A 390 8.34 -38.60 -12.14
N ARG A 391 9.37 -38.94 -12.92
CA ARG A 391 10.66 -39.46 -12.40
C ARG A 391 11.51 -38.36 -11.80
N LEU A 392 11.52 -37.18 -12.42
CA LEU A 392 12.28 -36.02 -11.95
C LEU A 392 11.66 -35.37 -10.70
N ALA A 393 10.37 -35.56 -10.46
CA ALA A 393 9.66 -35.03 -9.29
C ALA A 393 10.25 -35.45 -7.93
N ARG A 394 11.03 -36.53 -7.90
CA ARG A 394 11.67 -37.12 -6.70
C ARG A 394 13.17 -36.87 -6.62
N ALA A 395 13.76 -36.12 -7.56
CA ALA A 395 15.20 -35.93 -7.65
C ALA A 395 15.80 -35.32 -6.36
N ALA A 396 15.12 -34.32 -5.77
CA ALA A 396 15.56 -33.70 -4.51
C ALA A 396 15.50 -34.67 -3.33
N GLU A 397 14.42 -35.45 -3.20
CA GLU A 397 14.26 -36.40 -2.09
C GLU A 397 15.32 -37.50 -2.15
N TYR A 398 15.67 -38.01 -3.33
CA TYR A 398 16.80 -38.94 -3.47
C TYR A 398 18.12 -38.30 -3.08
N ALA A 399 18.36 -37.04 -3.46
CA ALA A 399 19.59 -36.35 -3.12
C ALA A 399 19.74 -36.16 -1.61
N GLU A 400 18.67 -35.75 -0.92
CA GLU A 400 18.67 -35.61 0.54
C GLU A 400 18.93 -36.94 1.26
N VAL A 401 18.22 -38.00 0.88
CA VAL A 401 18.41 -39.35 1.46
C VAL A 401 19.82 -39.88 1.22
N VAL A 402 20.36 -39.67 0.02
CA VAL A 402 21.71 -40.13 -0.31
C VAL A 402 22.78 -39.30 0.39
N MET A 403 22.59 -37.98 0.51
CA MET A 403 23.51 -37.13 1.29
C MET A 403 23.55 -37.58 2.75
N GLU A 404 22.39 -37.80 3.38
CA GLU A 404 22.28 -38.33 4.75
C GLU A 404 23.04 -39.66 4.89
N ALA A 405 22.81 -40.61 3.97
CA ALA A 405 23.47 -41.90 3.98
C ALA A 405 25.00 -41.82 3.80
N VAL A 406 25.48 -40.93 2.92
CA VAL A 406 26.93 -40.72 2.71
C VAL A 406 27.57 -40.06 3.91
N THR A 407 26.94 -39.03 4.49
CA THR A 407 27.44 -38.35 5.69
C THR A 407 27.51 -39.30 6.89
N GLU A 408 26.47 -40.10 7.13
CA GLU A 408 26.45 -41.08 8.21
C GLU A 408 27.58 -42.11 8.04
N LEU A 409 27.73 -42.65 6.83
CA LEU A 409 28.71 -43.69 6.54
C LEU A 409 30.16 -43.21 6.61
N LEU A 410 30.45 -42.01 6.09
CA LEU A 410 31.79 -41.42 6.10
C LEU A 410 32.12 -40.69 7.41
N GLY A 411 31.13 -40.45 8.26
CA GLY A 411 31.31 -39.89 9.60
C GLY A 411 31.88 -40.89 10.62
N ASP A 412 31.76 -42.21 10.39
CA ASP A 412 32.31 -43.23 11.28
C ASP A 412 33.80 -43.49 11.00
N GLN A 413 34.67 -43.09 11.92
CA GLN A 413 36.12 -43.30 11.84
C GLN A 413 36.52 -44.78 11.67
N ARG A 414 35.71 -45.73 12.17
CA ARG A 414 35.97 -47.16 12.03
C ARG A 414 35.79 -47.61 10.59
N VAL A 415 34.84 -47.03 9.87
CA VAL A 415 34.62 -47.29 8.45
C VAL A 415 35.80 -46.76 7.65
N LEU A 416 36.21 -45.51 7.89
CA LEU A 416 37.31 -44.86 7.16
C LEU A 416 38.65 -45.61 7.25
N ALA A 417 38.92 -46.27 8.39
CA ALA A 417 40.13 -47.08 8.57
C ALA A 417 40.26 -48.21 7.52
N PHE A 418 39.16 -48.66 6.93
CA PHE A 418 39.13 -49.73 5.93
C PHE A 418 39.05 -49.23 4.48
N LEU A 419 38.91 -47.91 4.27
CA LEU A 419 38.62 -47.33 2.95
C LEU A 419 39.85 -46.79 2.21
N GLY A 420 41.08 -47.08 2.64
CA GLY A 420 42.30 -46.65 1.94
C GLY A 420 42.28 -46.95 0.43
N PRO A 421 42.10 -48.22 0.01
CA PRO A 421 42.03 -48.59 -1.41
C PRO A 421 40.85 -47.94 -2.15
N TRP A 422 39.70 -47.80 -1.49
CA TRP A 422 38.55 -47.12 -2.07
C TRP A 422 38.87 -45.66 -2.33
N SER A 423 39.36 -44.93 -1.32
CA SER A 423 39.71 -43.50 -1.36
C SER A 423 40.69 -43.15 -2.48
N GLU A 424 41.57 -44.09 -2.85
CA GLU A 424 42.56 -43.93 -3.91
C GLU A 424 42.04 -44.22 -5.32
N ALA A 425 40.83 -44.78 -5.46
CA ALA A 425 40.24 -45.06 -6.76
C ALA A 425 40.03 -43.77 -7.57
N GLY A 426 40.48 -43.77 -8.84
CA GLY A 426 40.44 -42.59 -9.70
C GLY A 426 39.05 -42.28 -10.26
N MET A 427 38.75 -41.00 -10.46
CA MET A 427 37.47 -40.51 -10.99
C MET A 427 37.46 -40.26 -12.51
N ARG A 428 38.52 -40.65 -13.23
CA ARG A 428 38.72 -40.36 -14.66
C ARG A 428 37.52 -40.71 -15.55
N ASN A 429 36.95 -41.90 -15.37
CA ASN A 429 35.85 -42.39 -16.21
C ASN A 429 34.56 -41.58 -16.01
N TRP A 430 34.33 -41.09 -14.79
CA TRP A 430 33.21 -40.18 -14.52
C TRP A 430 33.46 -38.82 -15.16
N ARG A 431 34.66 -38.26 -14.94
CA ARG A 431 35.03 -36.92 -15.40
C ARG A 431 35.08 -36.79 -16.93
N SER A 432 35.45 -37.85 -17.65
CA SER A 432 35.40 -37.85 -19.12
C SER A 432 33.99 -37.68 -19.68
N ALA A 433 32.97 -38.14 -18.93
CA ALA A 433 31.57 -38.06 -19.36
C ALA A 433 30.85 -36.80 -18.87
N VAL A 434 31.16 -36.30 -17.67
CA VAL A 434 30.38 -35.20 -17.05
C VAL A 434 31.15 -33.90 -16.83
N GLY A 435 32.48 -33.91 -16.94
CA GLY A 435 33.34 -32.75 -16.66
C GLY A 435 33.31 -32.29 -15.20
N TYR A 436 33.75 -31.05 -14.98
CA TYR A 436 33.65 -30.32 -13.72
C TYR A 436 32.57 -29.24 -13.81
N THR A 437 31.91 -28.92 -12.70
CA THR A 437 31.02 -27.76 -12.65
C THR A 437 31.82 -26.45 -12.65
N ALA A 438 31.26 -25.39 -13.24
CA ALA A 438 31.86 -24.06 -13.16
C ALA A 438 31.91 -23.51 -11.73
N GLN A 439 31.07 -24.03 -10.83
CA GLN A 439 30.96 -23.61 -9.43
C GLN A 439 32.07 -24.18 -8.53
N ARG A 440 32.74 -25.27 -8.96
CA ARG A 440 33.77 -25.97 -8.18
C ARG A 440 34.99 -26.24 -9.04
N ASP A 441 35.93 -25.31 -9.00
CA ASP A 441 37.25 -25.51 -9.58
C ASP A 441 38.05 -26.53 -8.74
N PRO A 442 38.49 -27.67 -9.31
CA PRO A 442 39.28 -28.66 -8.59
C PRO A 442 40.61 -28.09 -8.06
N THR A 443 41.16 -27.04 -8.69
CA THR A 443 42.42 -26.42 -8.24
C THR A 443 42.27 -25.67 -6.90
N GLY A 444 41.05 -25.27 -6.54
CA GLY A 444 40.73 -24.63 -5.26
C GLY A 444 40.19 -25.59 -4.19
N TRP A 445 40.10 -26.89 -4.47
CA TRP A 445 39.47 -27.86 -3.59
C TRP A 445 40.41 -28.37 -2.48
N ALA A 446 40.24 -27.81 -1.27
CA ALA A 446 41.14 -28.03 -0.13
C ALA A 446 40.58 -29.00 0.94
N GLN A 447 39.49 -29.72 0.65
CA GLN A 447 38.98 -30.77 1.53
C GLN A 447 40.02 -31.90 1.66
N PRO A 448 40.42 -32.30 2.88
CA PRO A 448 41.21 -33.50 3.08
C PRO A 448 40.51 -34.76 2.54
N PRO A 449 41.24 -35.72 1.95
CA PRO A 449 40.65 -36.96 1.49
C PRO A 449 40.01 -37.76 2.63
N ALA A 450 38.85 -38.38 2.37
CA ALA A 450 38.05 -39.10 3.37
C ALA A 450 38.85 -40.18 4.13
N ALA A 451 39.77 -40.86 3.44
CA ALA A 451 40.69 -41.80 4.05
C ALA A 451 42.11 -41.67 3.47
N GLY A 452 43.10 -41.96 4.31
CA GLY A 452 44.52 -41.86 3.98
C GLY A 452 45.19 -40.59 4.52
N ARG A 453 46.49 -40.44 4.26
CA ARG A 453 47.31 -39.27 4.71
C ARG A 453 47.77 -38.38 3.54
N ARG A 454 47.02 -38.41 2.43
CA ARG A 454 47.38 -37.67 1.22
C ARG A 454 47.03 -36.19 1.38
N PRO A 455 47.82 -35.26 0.81
CA PRO A 455 47.43 -33.85 0.75
C PRO A 455 46.11 -33.64 -0.01
N PRO A 456 45.38 -32.54 0.26
CA PRO A 456 44.19 -32.16 -0.50
C PRO A 456 44.41 -32.08 -2.02
N LEU A 457 43.33 -32.20 -2.79
CA LEU A 457 43.39 -32.17 -4.26
C LEU A 457 44.07 -30.92 -4.80
N SER A 458 43.77 -29.74 -4.25
CA SER A 458 44.38 -28.46 -4.63
C SER A 458 45.91 -28.50 -4.55
N GLU A 459 46.47 -29.02 -3.46
CA GLU A 459 47.91 -29.13 -3.26
C GLU A 459 48.54 -30.13 -4.23
N ARG A 460 47.87 -31.28 -4.47
CA ARG A 460 48.35 -32.29 -5.42
C ARG A 460 48.37 -31.78 -6.85
N LEU A 461 47.42 -30.93 -7.23
CA LEU A 461 47.38 -30.27 -8.54
C LEU A 461 48.44 -29.18 -8.65
N ALA A 462 48.62 -28.37 -7.59
CA ALA A 462 49.67 -27.35 -7.55
C ALA A 462 51.08 -27.95 -7.67
N ALA A 463 51.30 -29.13 -7.09
CA ALA A 463 52.56 -29.87 -7.20
C ALA A 463 52.81 -30.49 -8.59
N ARG A 464 51.79 -30.57 -9.46
CA ARG A 464 51.86 -31.20 -10.79
C ARG A 464 51.23 -30.29 -11.86
N PRO A 465 51.80 -29.08 -12.08
CA PRO A 465 51.23 -28.13 -13.03
C PRO A 465 51.17 -28.75 -14.43
N GLY A 466 50.05 -28.54 -15.14
CA GLY A 466 49.83 -29.05 -16.49
C GLY A 466 49.24 -30.47 -16.57
N VAL A 467 49.14 -31.20 -15.46
CA VAL A 467 48.41 -32.48 -15.42
C VAL A 467 46.90 -32.19 -15.33
N PRO A 468 46.05 -32.79 -16.19
CA PRO A 468 44.61 -32.59 -16.12
C PRO A 468 44.03 -33.05 -14.78
N PRO A 469 43.11 -32.30 -14.14
CA PRO A 469 42.59 -32.64 -12.82
C PRO A 469 41.98 -34.04 -12.71
N GLN A 470 41.36 -34.55 -13.78
CA GLN A 470 40.76 -35.88 -13.81
C GLN A 470 41.76 -37.04 -13.72
N GLU A 471 43.05 -36.78 -13.89
CA GLU A 471 44.11 -37.77 -13.69
C GLU A 471 44.63 -37.82 -12.26
N VAL A 472 44.32 -36.81 -11.44
CA VAL A 472 44.78 -36.66 -10.06
C VAL A 472 43.65 -36.89 -9.06
N GLU A 473 42.43 -36.48 -9.41
CA GLU A 473 41.24 -36.67 -8.56
C GLU A 473 40.94 -38.15 -8.30
N THR A 474 40.62 -38.42 -7.04
CA THR A 474 40.21 -39.71 -6.52
C THR A 474 38.86 -39.60 -5.81
N VAL A 475 38.15 -40.71 -5.65
CA VAL A 475 36.84 -40.72 -4.97
C VAL A 475 36.93 -40.20 -3.53
N GLY A 476 38.08 -40.40 -2.88
CA GLY A 476 38.33 -39.92 -1.53
C GLY A 476 38.38 -38.40 -1.41
N ASP A 477 38.55 -37.65 -2.51
CA ASP A 477 38.57 -36.18 -2.46
C ASP A 477 37.18 -35.58 -2.18
N LEU A 478 36.10 -36.36 -2.31
CA LEU A 478 34.72 -35.95 -2.04
C LEU A 478 34.23 -34.72 -2.82
N LEU A 479 34.90 -34.34 -3.91
CA LEU A 479 34.44 -33.27 -4.81
C LEU A 479 33.08 -33.62 -5.43
N TRP A 480 32.86 -34.89 -5.76
CA TRP A 480 31.56 -35.40 -6.25
C TRP A 480 30.42 -35.22 -5.23
N TYR A 481 30.72 -35.28 -3.93
CA TYR A 481 29.73 -35.09 -2.87
C TYR A 481 29.33 -33.62 -2.77
N ALA A 482 30.28 -32.70 -2.90
CA ALA A 482 29.99 -31.27 -3.01
C ALA A 482 29.20 -30.93 -4.30
N GLU A 483 29.47 -31.62 -5.41
CA GLU A 483 28.69 -31.44 -6.65
C GLU A 483 27.25 -31.95 -6.54
N LEU A 484 26.98 -32.98 -5.73
CA LEU A 484 25.61 -33.37 -5.36
C LEU A 484 24.92 -32.25 -4.59
N ALA A 485 25.58 -31.71 -3.56
CA ALA A 485 25.06 -30.60 -2.78
C ALA A 485 24.82 -29.36 -3.66
N ASP A 486 25.73 -29.02 -4.58
CA ASP A 486 25.56 -27.92 -5.52
C ASP A 486 24.40 -28.17 -6.50
N ALA A 487 24.21 -29.40 -6.97
CA ALA A 487 23.07 -29.74 -7.82
C ALA A 487 21.74 -29.60 -7.07
N LEU A 488 21.70 -29.98 -5.80
CA LEU A 488 20.53 -29.81 -4.93
C LEU A 488 20.27 -28.33 -4.63
N ALA A 489 21.32 -27.56 -4.34
CA ALA A 489 21.25 -26.12 -4.16
C ALA A 489 20.70 -25.40 -5.40
N ARG A 490 21.21 -25.76 -6.59
CA ARG A 490 20.69 -25.25 -7.86
C ARG A 490 19.24 -25.59 -8.12
N PHE A 491 18.80 -26.75 -7.66
CA PHE A 491 17.39 -27.14 -7.72
C PHE A 491 16.54 -26.41 -6.67
N ASN A 492 17.12 -26.03 -5.53
CA ASN A 492 16.58 -25.15 -4.48
C ASN A 492 16.55 -23.66 -4.86
N GLY A 493 17.08 -23.30 -6.03
CA GLY A 493 17.09 -21.92 -6.50
C GLY A 493 18.35 -21.15 -6.13
N HIS A 494 19.32 -21.79 -5.46
CA HIS A 494 20.61 -21.19 -5.13
C HIS A 494 21.63 -21.38 -6.25
N ASP A 495 22.69 -20.58 -6.29
CA ASP A 495 23.75 -20.78 -7.29
C ASP A 495 24.62 -22.01 -6.99
N ARG A 496 24.88 -22.27 -5.70
CA ARG A 496 25.69 -23.39 -5.19
C ARG A 496 25.43 -23.65 -3.71
N ALA A 497 25.88 -24.80 -3.20
CA ALA A 497 25.83 -25.11 -1.78
C ALA A 497 26.91 -24.34 -1.00
N ALA A 498 26.62 -24.00 0.26
CA ALA A 498 27.65 -23.58 1.19
C ALA A 498 28.43 -24.82 1.65
N VAL A 499 29.75 -24.80 1.50
CA VAL A 499 30.61 -25.93 1.88
C VAL A 499 31.71 -25.45 2.82
N ALA A 500 31.73 -26.02 4.01
CA ALA A 500 32.83 -25.90 4.96
C ALA A 500 33.67 -27.19 4.94
N TYR A 501 34.99 -27.05 4.83
CA TYR A 501 35.88 -28.21 4.86
C TYR A 501 35.94 -28.79 6.27
N GLY A 502 35.73 -30.10 6.36
CA GLY A 502 35.78 -30.85 7.61
C GLY A 502 36.96 -31.83 7.65
N PRO A 503 37.26 -32.42 8.82
CA PRO A 503 38.39 -33.32 8.98
C PRO A 503 38.24 -34.64 8.22
N LEU A 504 37.00 -35.11 8.01
CA LEU A 504 36.70 -36.40 7.38
C LEU A 504 35.79 -36.23 6.14
N THR A 505 34.79 -35.36 6.25
CA THR A 505 33.85 -35.03 5.19
C THR A 505 33.60 -33.53 5.18
N PRO A 506 33.34 -32.92 4.01
CA PRO A 506 32.89 -31.54 3.96
C PRO A 506 31.46 -31.42 4.54
N ASP A 507 31.22 -30.37 5.31
CA ASP A 507 29.87 -29.96 5.70
C ASP A 507 29.26 -29.15 4.56
N ALA A 508 28.30 -29.75 3.85
CA ALA A 508 27.70 -29.20 2.66
C ALA A 508 26.22 -28.88 2.93
N ASN A 509 25.90 -27.59 3.02
CA ASN A 509 24.53 -27.12 3.14
C ASN A 509 23.96 -26.77 1.75
N PRO A 510 23.02 -27.57 1.19
CA PRO A 510 22.40 -27.32 -0.10
C PRO A 510 21.26 -26.29 -0.04
N ASP A 511 20.88 -25.82 1.15
CA ASP A 511 19.89 -24.76 1.33
C ASP A 511 20.49 -23.65 2.23
N PRO A 512 21.54 -22.95 1.74
CA PRO A 512 22.11 -21.84 2.48
C PRO A 512 21.05 -20.76 2.70
N SER A 513 21.04 -20.15 3.89
CA SER A 513 20.16 -19.01 4.15
C SER A 513 20.34 -17.97 3.05
N PRO A 514 19.25 -17.50 2.42
CA PRO A 514 19.35 -16.45 1.43
C PRO A 514 20.03 -15.23 2.06
N ASP A 515 20.88 -14.55 1.29
CA ASP A 515 21.39 -13.24 1.70
C ASP A 515 20.18 -12.31 1.88
N ASP A 516 19.92 -11.84 3.10
CA ASP A 516 18.75 -11.00 3.46
C ASP A 516 18.71 -9.65 2.70
N THR A 517 19.72 -9.38 1.88
CA THR A 517 19.85 -8.20 1.03
C THR A 517 19.11 -8.29 -0.31
N ARG A 518 18.24 -9.29 -0.51
CA ARG A 518 17.47 -9.45 -1.76
C ARG A 518 16.69 -8.18 -2.11
N MET A 519 17.00 -7.63 -3.29
CA MET A 519 16.30 -6.49 -3.87
C MET A 519 14.82 -6.83 -4.11
N PRO A 520 13.90 -5.87 -3.93
CA PRO A 520 12.49 -6.11 -4.24
C PRO A 520 12.27 -6.51 -5.72
N GLY A 521 11.36 -7.45 -5.97
CA GLY A 521 11.08 -8.03 -7.30
C GLY A 521 10.37 -7.09 -8.29
N SER A 522 10.13 -5.83 -7.94
CA SER A 522 9.47 -4.86 -8.82
C SER A 522 10.06 -3.46 -8.70
N ILE A 523 9.94 -2.68 -9.78
CA ILE A 523 10.38 -1.28 -9.83
C ILE A 523 9.62 -0.42 -8.81
N PRO A 524 8.27 -0.49 -8.70
CA PRO A 524 7.53 0.24 -7.67
C PRO A 524 7.98 -0.10 -6.25
N SER A 525 8.22 -1.38 -5.93
CA SER A 525 8.68 -1.81 -4.61
C SER A 525 10.07 -1.26 -4.28
N ALA A 526 11.03 -1.41 -5.21
CA ALA A 526 12.39 -0.91 -5.03
C ALA A 526 12.44 0.63 -4.86
N LEU A 527 11.61 1.35 -5.61
CA LEU A 527 11.49 2.80 -5.49
C LEU A 527 10.82 3.21 -4.19
N ALA A 528 9.76 2.52 -3.78
CA ALA A 528 9.10 2.78 -2.51
C ALA A 528 10.08 2.58 -1.35
N ALA A 529 10.84 1.48 -1.34
CA ALA A 529 11.89 1.22 -0.35
C ALA A 529 12.91 2.36 -0.25
N ALA A 530 13.48 2.78 -1.38
CA ALA A 530 14.42 3.90 -1.41
C ALA A 530 13.77 5.22 -0.95
N ALA A 531 12.53 5.49 -1.37
CA ALA A 531 11.78 6.69 -1.00
C ALA A 531 11.47 6.72 0.50
N GLN A 532 11.25 5.56 1.12
CA GLN A 532 11.08 5.44 2.56
C GLN A 532 12.36 5.78 3.29
N PHE A 533 13.51 5.24 2.90
CA PHE A 533 14.78 5.64 3.53
C PHE A 533 15.00 7.16 3.49
N VAL A 534 14.67 7.81 2.36
CA VAL A 534 14.71 9.27 2.27
C VAL A 534 13.72 9.95 3.22
N SER A 535 12.49 9.42 3.35
CA SER A 535 11.51 9.90 4.33
C SER A 535 11.98 9.74 5.77
N PHE A 536 12.77 8.71 6.09
CA PHE A 536 13.44 8.53 7.39
C PHE A 536 14.64 9.45 7.61
N GLY A 537 14.87 10.39 6.70
CA GLY A 537 15.94 11.39 6.82
C GLY A 537 17.27 10.94 6.22
N ALA A 538 17.36 9.74 5.63
CA ALA A 538 18.54 9.37 4.86
C ALA A 538 18.70 10.32 3.68
N ARG A 539 19.94 10.71 3.41
CA ARG A 539 20.25 11.58 2.27
C ARG A 539 20.84 10.73 1.14
N PRO A 540 20.28 10.79 -0.09
CA PRO A 540 20.87 10.11 -1.21
C PRO A 540 22.36 10.49 -1.36
N PRO A 541 23.27 9.51 -1.48
CA PRO A 541 24.70 9.80 -1.62
C PRO A 541 24.94 10.64 -2.88
N ARG A 542 25.70 11.73 -2.74
CA ARG A 542 25.99 12.67 -3.85
C ARG A 542 26.69 12.01 -5.04
N ARG A 543 27.40 10.91 -4.79
CA ARG A 543 28.16 10.15 -5.79
C ARG A 543 27.78 8.67 -5.66
N CYS A 544 26.74 8.27 -6.39
CA CYS A 544 26.42 6.87 -6.67
C CYS A 544 26.31 6.70 -8.19
N ARG A 545 26.69 5.52 -8.68
CA ARG A 545 26.66 5.14 -10.09
C ARG A 545 25.61 4.08 -10.38
N THR A 546 25.34 3.23 -9.40
CA THR A 546 24.39 2.11 -9.47
C THR A 546 23.27 2.29 -8.46
N TRP A 547 22.16 1.59 -8.68
CA TRP A 547 21.04 1.54 -7.75
C TRP A 547 21.46 0.89 -6.43
N ALA A 548 22.35 -0.12 -6.47
CA ALA A 548 22.86 -0.78 -5.27
C ALA A 548 23.72 0.18 -4.40
N GLU A 549 24.56 1.01 -5.02
CA GLU A 549 25.31 2.05 -4.30
C GLU A 549 24.37 3.11 -3.69
N LEU A 550 23.28 3.45 -4.40
CA LEU A 550 22.26 4.39 -3.91
C LEU A 550 21.57 3.82 -2.67
N THR A 551 21.06 2.58 -2.73
CA THR A 551 20.36 1.95 -1.61
C THR A 551 21.28 1.70 -0.42
N ALA A 552 22.50 1.18 -0.65
CA ALA A 552 23.49 1.00 0.41
C ALA A 552 23.85 2.33 1.09
N GLY A 553 24.03 3.41 0.30
CA GLY A 553 24.28 4.75 0.83
C GLY A 553 23.09 5.35 1.58
N LEU A 554 21.85 5.03 1.18
CA LEU A 554 20.65 5.42 1.90
C LEU A 554 20.55 4.67 3.24
N VAL A 555 20.77 3.35 3.25
CA VAL A 555 20.78 2.54 4.48
C VAL A 555 21.87 3.02 5.44
N ALA A 556 23.09 3.26 4.95
CA ALA A 556 24.19 3.79 5.76
C ALA A 556 23.96 5.24 6.24
N GLY A 557 23.12 5.99 5.52
CA GLY A 557 22.76 7.37 5.83
C GLY A 557 21.56 7.52 6.77
N LEU A 558 20.94 6.42 7.20
CA LEU A 558 19.87 6.46 8.19
C LEU A 558 20.44 6.95 9.54
N PRO A 559 19.74 7.87 10.23
CA PRO A 559 20.10 8.20 11.61
C PRO A 559 20.05 6.93 12.49
N VAL A 560 20.94 6.87 13.50
CA VAL A 560 21.12 5.75 14.46
C VAL A 560 19.76 5.19 14.92
N PRO A 561 19.58 3.86 15.11
CA PRO A 561 18.30 3.28 15.49
C PRO A 561 17.74 3.94 16.76
N GLN A 562 16.68 4.73 16.58
CA GLN A 562 15.90 5.27 17.69
C GLN A 562 14.90 4.20 18.11
N VAL A 563 14.99 3.78 19.37
CA VAL A 563 14.15 2.72 19.93
C VAL A 563 12.75 3.28 20.16
N PHE A 564 11.74 2.63 19.59
CA PHE A 564 10.35 2.96 19.83
C PHE A 564 9.91 2.36 21.17
N PRO A 565 9.42 3.17 22.13
CA PRO A 565 8.87 2.66 23.37
C PRO A 565 7.61 1.82 23.08
N LEU A 566 7.65 0.53 23.41
CA LEU A 566 6.54 -0.39 23.24
C LEU A 566 5.86 -0.67 24.58
N PRO A 567 4.60 -0.28 24.78
CA PRO A 567 3.90 -0.53 26.04
C PRO A 567 3.72 -2.03 26.32
N GLU A 568 3.80 -2.44 27.59
CA GLU A 568 3.74 -3.85 28.03
C GLU A 568 2.59 -4.66 27.39
N PRO A 569 1.32 -4.17 27.32
CA PRO A 569 0.25 -4.93 26.68
C PRO A 569 0.51 -5.33 25.23
N LEU A 570 1.26 -4.49 24.49
CA LEU A 570 1.66 -4.77 23.12
C LEU A 570 2.93 -5.59 23.05
N ALA A 571 3.88 -5.37 23.95
CA ALA A 571 5.11 -6.17 24.04
C ALA A 571 4.82 -7.65 24.31
N VAL A 572 3.85 -7.96 25.18
CA VAL A 572 3.41 -9.34 25.48
C VAL A 572 2.71 -10.00 24.28
N ARG A 573 2.16 -9.20 23.35
CA ARG A 573 1.44 -9.68 22.17
C ARG A 573 2.30 -9.66 20.90
N ASP A 574 3.50 -9.12 20.98
CA ASP A 574 4.48 -9.16 19.90
C ASP A 574 4.82 -10.62 19.56
N GLY A 575 4.71 -10.98 18.28
CA GLY A 575 4.90 -12.34 17.78
C GLY A 575 3.71 -13.30 17.99
N THR A 576 2.58 -12.85 18.54
CA THR A 576 1.39 -13.71 18.75
C THR A 576 0.49 -13.78 17.51
N VAL A 577 -0.25 -14.88 17.37
CA VAL A 577 -1.22 -15.06 16.28
C VAL A 577 -2.52 -14.33 16.62
N LEU A 578 -3.02 -13.55 15.66
CA LEU A 578 -4.31 -12.88 15.74
C LEU A 578 -5.43 -13.94 15.86
N PRO A 579 -6.32 -13.84 16.87
CA PRO A 579 -7.33 -14.88 17.11
C PRO A 579 -8.18 -15.20 15.87
N GLY A 580 -8.28 -16.50 15.57
CA GLY A 580 -9.07 -17.03 14.45
C GLY A 580 -8.40 -16.93 13.08
N THR A 581 -7.17 -16.42 12.98
CA THR A 581 -6.39 -16.38 11.73
C THR A 581 -5.05 -17.08 11.90
N ASP A 582 -4.27 -17.17 10.82
CA ASP A 582 -2.86 -17.57 10.80
C ASP A 582 -1.90 -16.37 10.80
N VAL A 583 -2.44 -15.16 11.02
CA VAL A 583 -1.70 -13.90 10.90
C VAL A 583 -1.02 -13.56 12.23
N ARG A 584 0.30 -13.39 12.23
CA ARG A 584 1.09 -12.99 13.38
C ARG A 584 1.20 -11.47 13.49
N VAL A 585 1.07 -10.93 14.69
CA VAL A 585 1.29 -9.51 14.98
C VAL A 585 2.77 -9.30 15.32
N GLU A 586 3.41 -8.29 14.73
CA GLU A 586 4.78 -7.88 15.05
C GLU A 586 4.81 -6.36 15.33
N CYS A 587 5.49 -5.94 16.39
CA CYS A 587 5.56 -4.54 16.83
C CYS A 587 6.89 -3.89 16.46
N ALA A 588 6.85 -2.67 15.91
CA ALA A 588 8.05 -1.97 15.47
C ALA A 588 8.90 -1.58 16.70
N ARG A 589 10.19 -1.93 16.68
CA ARG A 589 11.13 -1.63 17.78
C ARG A 589 12.03 -0.44 17.49
N ASP A 590 12.25 -0.15 16.22
CA ASP A 590 13.07 0.96 15.78
C ASP A 590 12.72 1.38 14.34
N ALA A 591 13.29 2.51 13.93
CA ALA A 591 13.08 3.08 12.60
C ALA A 591 13.63 2.18 11.47
N ARG A 592 14.62 1.32 11.75
CA ARG A 592 15.17 0.42 10.72
C ARG A 592 14.18 -0.70 10.41
N MET A 593 13.63 -1.33 11.44
CA MET A 593 12.57 -2.33 11.31
C MET A 593 11.36 -1.75 10.55
N LEU A 594 10.95 -0.53 10.91
CA LEU A 594 9.86 0.15 10.20
C LEU A 594 10.21 0.49 8.75
N ALA A 595 11.46 0.83 8.45
CA ALA A 595 11.92 1.07 7.09
C ALA A 595 11.92 -0.22 6.25
N GLU A 596 12.33 -1.34 6.82
CA GLU A 596 12.25 -2.67 6.18
C GLU A 596 10.78 -3.04 5.88
N TRP A 597 9.86 -2.81 6.83
CA TRP A 597 8.43 -3.04 6.63
C TRP A 597 7.83 -2.12 5.59
N ALA A 598 8.12 -0.81 5.66
CA ALA A 598 7.62 0.17 4.71
C ALA A 598 8.18 -0.05 3.30
N ALA A 599 9.42 -0.55 3.20
CA ALA A 599 10.04 -0.96 1.94
C ALA A 599 9.32 -2.17 1.32
N TYR A 600 9.09 -3.22 2.10
CA TYR A 600 8.35 -4.40 1.66
C TYR A 600 6.90 -4.04 1.27
N MET A 601 6.25 -3.21 2.09
CA MET A 601 4.84 -2.86 1.90
C MET A 601 4.61 -1.77 0.87
N GLY A 602 5.60 -0.93 0.57
CA GLY A 602 5.42 0.23 -0.31
C GLY A 602 4.35 1.22 0.17
N ASN A 603 4.05 1.24 1.48
CA ASN A 603 3.03 2.10 2.09
C ASN A 603 3.66 3.20 2.99
N CYS A 604 2.86 4.18 3.42
CA CYS A 604 3.36 5.40 4.05
C CYS A 604 3.68 5.27 5.56
N ILE A 605 3.65 4.09 6.16
CA ILE A 605 3.82 3.94 7.62
C ILE A 605 5.18 4.42 8.14
N GLY A 606 6.18 4.52 7.25
CA GLY A 606 7.50 5.06 7.56
C GLY A 606 7.63 6.59 7.50
N PHE A 607 6.54 7.34 7.30
CA PHE A 607 6.61 8.80 7.21
C PHE A 607 6.99 9.44 8.57
N PRO A 608 7.67 10.61 8.58
CA PRO A 608 8.18 11.24 9.80
C PRO A 608 7.17 11.37 10.94
N HIS A 609 5.91 11.68 10.63
CA HIS A 609 4.88 11.84 11.64
C HIS A 609 4.47 10.54 12.37
N TYR A 610 4.62 9.35 11.76
CA TYR A 610 4.44 8.08 12.47
C TYR A 610 5.64 7.79 13.36
N VAL A 611 6.85 8.03 12.85
CA VAL A 611 8.11 7.83 13.58
C VAL A 611 8.15 8.73 14.81
N GLU A 612 7.92 10.03 14.65
CA GLU A 612 7.84 11.00 15.74
C GLU A 612 6.73 10.63 16.75
N ALA A 613 5.60 10.10 16.29
CA ALA A 613 4.54 9.65 17.17
C ALA A 613 4.91 8.38 17.95
N ALA A 614 5.60 7.43 17.32
CA ALA A 614 6.08 6.20 17.93
C ALA A 614 7.23 6.46 18.92
N GLU A 615 8.21 7.29 18.56
CA GLU A 615 9.31 7.74 19.43
C GLU A 615 8.80 8.39 20.72
N LEU A 616 7.72 9.18 20.61
CA LEU A 616 7.07 9.82 21.75
C LEU A 616 6.09 8.91 22.49
N GLY A 617 5.99 7.62 22.12
CA GLY A 617 5.06 6.65 22.72
C GLY A 617 3.57 6.99 22.51
N ARG A 618 3.25 7.85 21.53
CA ARG A 618 1.87 8.29 21.23
C ARG A 618 1.13 7.32 20.32
N CYS A 619 1.86 6.51 19.57
CA CYS A 619 1.30 5.39 18.80
C CYS A 619 2.23 4.18 18.86
N ALA A 620 1.67 3.02 18.55
CA ALA A 620 2.42 1.81 18.25
C ALA A 620 2.22 1.46 16.78
N LEU A 621 3.29 1.05 16.12
CA LEU A 621 3.30 0.67 14.71
C LEU A 621 3.51 -0.83 14.62
N LEU A 622 2.68 -1.51 13.82
CA LEU A 622 2.65 -2.96 13.75
C LEU A 622 2.68 -3.44 12.31
N ALA A 623 3.32 -4.59 12.10
CA ALA A 623 3.20 -5.41 10.90
C ALA A 623 2.35 -6.65 11.22
N LEU A 624 1.46 -7.00 10.32
CA LEU A 624 0.68 -8.23 10.35
C LEU A 624 1.31 -9.19 9.35
N ARG A 625 1.82 -10.33 9.80
CA ARG A 625 2.50 -11.32 8.96
C ARG A 625 1.64 -12.54 8.68
N GLY A 626 1.54 -12.96 7.42
CA GLY A 626 0.88 -14.21 7.02
C GLY A 626 1.66 -15.46 7.42
N ALA A 627 1.11 -16.63 7.11
CA ALA A 627 1.70 -17.92 7.47
C ALA A 627 3.10 -18.18 6.86
N LYS A 628 3.46 -17.49 5.75
CA LYS A 628 4.78 -17.62 5.12
C LYS A 628 5.75 -16.53 5.60
N GLY A 629 5.37 -15.73 6.60
CA GLY A 629 6.17 -14.64 7.16
C GLY A 629 6.10 -13.32 6.37
N GLU A 630 5.32 -13.27 5.30
CA GLU A 630 5.09 -12.09 4.48
C GLU A 630 4.23 -11.06 5.21
N ILE A 631 4.48 -9.75 5.07
CA ILE A 631 3.64 -8.73 5.71
C ILE A 631 2.36 -8.55 4.87
N VAL A 632 1.20 -8.85 5.44
CA VAL A 632 -0.11 -8.71 4.78
C VAL A 632 -0.71 -7.32 4.99
N ALA A 633 -0.40 -6.66 6.11
CA ALA A 633 -0.82 -5.28 6.40
C ALA A 633 0.08 -4.61 7.44
N ASN A 634 0.17 -3.29 7.41
CA ASN A 634 0.74 -2.48 8.47
C ASN A 634 -0.36 -1.69 9.19
N ALA A 635 -0.21 -1.48 10.50
CA ALA A 635 -1.20 -0.81 11.32
C ALA A 635 -0.60 0.27 12.22
N GLU A 636 -1.37 1.34 12.45
CA GLU A 636 -1.14 2.30 13.52
C GLU A 636 -2.18 2.13 14.62
N LEU A 637 -1.72 1.82 15.83
CA LEU A 637 -2.53 1.81 17.04
C LEU A 637 -2.26 3.05 17.88
N ARG A 638 -3.32 3.72 18.34
CA ARG A 638 -3.23 4.84 19.27
C ARG A 638 -4.06 4.56 20.51
N LEU A 639 -3.52 4.93 21.66
CA LEU A 639 -4.27 4.91 22.91
C LEU A 639 -5.17 6.15 22.96
N HIS A 640 -6.47 5.94 23.05
CA HIS A 640 -7.45 7.01 23.28
C HIS A 640 -8.21 6.73 24.57
N GLY A 641 -7.96 7.53 25.61
CA GLY A 641 -8.48 7.27 26.95
C GLY A 641 -7.88 6.00 27.55
N ARG A 642 -8.68 4.95 27.70
CA ARG A 642 -8.27 3.62 28.23
C ARG A 642 -8.33 2.51 27.19
N ALA A 643 -8.60 2.83 25.93
CA ALA A 643 -8.76 1.84 24.86
C ALA A 643 -7.78 2.09 23.72
N TRP A 644 -7.34 1.01 23.08
CA TRP A 644 -6.53 1.05 21.87
C TRP A 644 -7.43 1.15 20.65
N HIS A 645 -7.07 2.04 19.73
CA HIS A 645 -7.81 2.27 18.49
C HIS A 645 -6.91 2.10 17.27
N VAL A 646 -7.41 1.35 16.28
CA VAL A 646 -6.82 1.29 14.94
C VAL A 646 -7.09 2.62 14.25
N THR A 647 -6.04 3.43 14.09
CA THR A 647 -6.14 4.72 13.39
C THR A 647 -5.94 4.52 11.90
N GLU A 648 -5.10 3.55 11.53
CA GLU A 648 -4.83 3.18 10.16
C GLU A 648 -4.47 1.70 10.05
N LEU A 649 -4.93 1.06 8.96
CA LEU A 649 -4.58 -0.30 8.59
C LEU A 649 -4.50 -0.38 7.06
N ARG A 650 -3.31 -0.70 6.51
CA ARG A 650 -3.04 -0.68 5.07
C ARG A 650 -2.28 -1.92 4.60
N ALA A 651 -2.74 -2.51 3.50
CA ALA A 651 -2.03 -3.55 2.76
C ALA A 651 -0.90 -2.94 1.88
N ARG A 652 -0.27 -3.77 1.03
CA ARG A 652 0.80 -3.31 0.13
C ARG A 652 0.31 -2.15 -0.75
N PHE A 653 1.18 -1.16 -0.97
CA PHE A 653 0.95 0.05 -1.77
C PHE A 653 -0.26 0.89 -1.34
N ASN A 654 -0.53 0.94 -0.02
CA ASN A 654 -1.66 1.63 0.59
C ASN A 654 -3.04 1.08 0.18
N ALA A 655 -3.11 -0.14 -0.36
CA ALA A 655 -4.38 -0.83 -0.62
C ALA A 655 -5.14 -1.09 0.69
N ASP A 656 -6.45 -1.28 0.59
CA ASP A 656 -7.25 -1.75 1.71
C ASP A 656 -6.99 -3.26 1.94
N PRO A 657 -6.79 -3.71 3.19
CA PRO A 657 -6.68 -5.14 3.50
C PRO A 657 -8.05 -5.83 3.33
N PRO A 658 -8.09 -7.18 3.27
CA PRO A 658 -9.35 -7.92 3.28
C PRO A 658 -10.26 -7.46 4.45
N ALA A 659 -11.55 -7.24 4.17
CA ALA A 659 -12.48 -6.68 5.15
C ALA A 659 -12.55 -7.50 6.45
N GLU A 660 -12.49 -8.83 6.34
CA GLU A 660 -12.45 -9.74 7.47
C GLU A 660 -11.19 -9.57 8.35
N LEU A 661 -10.02 -9.34 7.74
CA LEU A 661 -8.79 -9.06 8.48
C LEU A 661 -8.90 -7.72 9.22
N HIS A 662 -9.48 -6.71 8.57
CA HIS A 662 -9.71 -5.40 9.17
C HIS A 662 -10.61 -5.50 10.41
N GLU A 663 -11.77 -6.15 10.27
CA GLU A 663 -12.74 -6.31 11.36
C GLU A 663 -12.15 -7.08 12.55
N ARG A 664 -11.45 -8.19 12.27
CA ARG A 664 -10.80 -9.00 13.31
C ARG A 664 -9.67 -8.25 14.02
N PHE A 665 -8.84 -7.53 13.27
CA PHE A 665 -7.75 -6.74 13.87
C PHE A 665 -8.28 -5.60 14.74
N THR A 666 -9.31 -4.88 14.28
CA THR A 666 -9.97 -3.83 15.07
C THR A 666 -10.61 -4.40 16.34
N THR A 667 -11.27 -5.55 16.25
CA THR A 667 -11.86 -6.25 17.40
C THR A 667 -10.79 -6.68 18.40
N TRP A 668 -9.69 -7.26 17.92
CA TRP A 668 -8.56 -7.65 18.76
C TRP A 668 -7.91 -6.45 19.45
N ALA A 669 -7.66 -5.35 18.73
CA ALA A 669 -7.06 -4.14 19.30
C ALA A 669 -7.91 -3.59 20.45
N ALA A 670 -9.24 -3.63 20.33
CA ALA A 670 -10.16 -3.19 21.39
C ALA A 670 -10.10 -4.05 22.67
N THR A 671 -9.56 -5.28 22.60
CA THR A 671 -9.43 -6.19 23.76
C THR A 671 -8.15 -5.96 24.57
N LEU A 672 -7.21 -5.15 24.04
CA LEU A 672 -5.93 -4.90 24.69
C LEU A 672 -6.12 -4.04 25.95
N PRO A 673 -5.53 -4.42 27.10
CA PRO A 673 -5.61 -3.60 28.30
C PRO A 673 -4.83 -2.29 28.12
N PRO A 674 -5.22 -1.20 28.80
CA PRO A 674 -4.43 0.02 28.83
C PRO A 674 -3.10 -0.24 29.54
N PRO A 675 -2.00 0.43 29.14
CA PRO A 675 -0.72 0.29 29.83
C PRO A 675 -0.82 0.78 31.28
N ALA A 676 -0.05 0.16 32.17
CA ALA A 676 0.09 0.62 33.54
C ALA A 676 0.61 2.07 33.54
N ARG A 677 0.04 2.94 34.39
CA ARG A 677 0.49 4.34 34.50
C ARG A 677 1.92 4.38 35.02
N GLU A 678 2.89 4.54 34.14
CA GLU A 678 4.21 5.01 34.54
C GLU A 678 4.13 6.49 34.93
N ARG A 679 4.89 6.85 35.97
CA ARG A 679 5.05 8.24 36.41
C ARG A 679 5.54 9.07 35.22
N PRO A 680 5.13 10.35 35.10
CA PRO A 680 5.61 11.20 34.02
C PRO A 680 7.15 11.25 34.08
N HIS A 681 7.81 10.77 33.04
CA HIS A 681 9.22 11.10 32.84
C HIS A 681 9.33 12.62 32.66
N PRO A 682 10.36 13.26 33.25
CA PRO A 682 10.59 14.68 33.03
C PRO A 682 10.73 14.93 31.53
N GLU A 683 10.07 15.99 31.04
CA GLU A 683 10.18 16.42 29.65
C GLU A 683 11.66 16.46 29.24
N PRO A 684 12.06 15.83 28.12
CA PRO A 684 13.42 15.92 27.65
C PRO A 684 13.71 17.38 27.32
N VAL A 685 14.73 17.93 27.97
CA VAL A 685 15.31 19.23 27.63
C VAL A 685 15.63 19.24 26.15
N GLU A 686 15.05 20.19 25.40
CA GLU A 686 15.35 20.46 24.00
C GLU A 686 16.88 20.52 23.81
N ARG A 687 17.45 19.53 23.13
CA ARG A 687 18.86 19.56 22.76
C ARG A 687 19.04 20.56 21.62
N ASP A 688 19.79 21.63 21.91
CA ASP A 688 20.34 22.55 20.92
C ASP A 688 21.21 21.80 19.91
N TRP A 689 20.68 21.56 18.72
CA TRP A 689 21.47 21.12 17.57
C TRP A 689 22.02 22.34 16.81
N PRO A 690 23.29 22.30 16.34
CA PRO A 690 23.90 23.39 15.60
C PRO A 690 23.20 23.59 14.26
N ARG A 691 22.68 24.80 14.06
CA ARG A 691 21.96 25.24 12.85
C ARG A 691 22.83 25.10 11.60
N PRO A 692 22.33 24.49 10.51
CA PRO A 692 23.02 24.55 9.22
C PRO A 692 23.00 25.98 8.67
N SER A 693 24.10 26.36 8.03
CA SER A 693 24.38 27.70 7.49
C SER A 693 23.35 28.13 6.42
N PRO A 694 23.12 29.44 6.26
CA PRO A 694 21.91 29.97 5.64
C PRO A 694 21.96 29.92 4.10
N ARG A 695 20.94 29.31 3.48
CA ARG A 695 20.62 29.50 2.05
C ARG A 695 19.19 30.03 1.87
N ARG A 696 19.14 31.36 1.65
CA ARG A 696 18.12 32.23 0.99
C ARG A 696 16.60 31.95 1.17
N ARG A 697 15.98 32.79 2.02
CA ARG A 697 14.72 33.57 1.84
C ARG A 697 13.37 32.87 1.51
N ALA A 698 13.08 31.66 1.99
CA ALA A 698 11.71 31.10 1.94
C ALA A 698 10.86 31.30 3.22
N ASN A 699 11.47 31.71 4.35
CA ASN A 699 10.76 31.79 5.65
C ASN A 699 10.48 33.20 6.16
N ARG A 700 10.56 34.23 5.32
CA ARG A 700 10.37 35.62 5.76
C ARG A 700 8.96 35.88 6.34
N THR A 701 7.92 35.42 5.65
CA THR A 701 6.52 35.52 6.09
C THR A 701 6.30 34.83 7.44
N PHE A 702 6.81 33.60 7.59
CA PHE A 702 6.69 32.87 8.86
C PHE A 702 7.37 33.62 10.00
N LEU A 703 8.63 34.03 9.82
CA LEU A 703 9.41 34.71 10.86
C LEU A 703 8.84 36.08 11.26
N GLU A 704 8.27 36.83 10.32
CA GLU A 704 7.72 38.17 10.59
C GLU A 704 6.31 38.13 11.22
N ILE A 705 5.52 37.08 10.95
CA ILE A 705 4.09 37.05 11.29
C ILE A 705 3.77 36.03 12.38
N SER A 706 4.53 34.95 12.53
CA SER A 706 4.15 33.83 13.41
C SER A 706 3.88 34.29 14.83
N THR A 707 4.75 35.10 15.42
CA THR A 707 4.60 35.56 16.81
C THR A 707 3.45 36.56 16.97
N PRO A 708 3.37 37.68 16.22
CA PRO A 708 2.25 38.61 16.36
C PRO A 708 0.88 37.96 16.13
N LEU A 709 0.78 37.09 15.12
CA LEU A 709 -0.47 36.40 14.80
C LEU A 709 -0.79 35.31 15.83
N ALA A 710 0.21 34.61 16.37
CA ALA A 710 0.01 33.64 17.45
C ALA A 710 -0.54 34.29 18.72
N ASP A 711 0.00 35.45 19.12
CA ASP A 711 -0.47 36.18 20.30
C ASP A 711 -1.92 36.64 20.13
N LEU A 712 -2.23 37.23 18.97
CA LEU A 712 -3.59 37.69 18.65
C LEU A 712 -4.58 36.52 18.49
N ALA A 713 -4.15 35.40 17.93
CA ALA A 713 -4.95 34.18 17.83
C ALA A 713 -5.22 33.59 19.23
N HIS A 714 -4.21 33.56 20.10
CA HIS A 714 -4.37 33.09 21.48
C HIS A 714 -5.34 33.99 22.26
N GLN A 715 -5.16 35.33 22.22
CA GLN A 715 -6.09 36.28 22.83
C GLN A 715 -7.51 36.16 22.30
N SER A 716 -7.67 35.93 21.00
CA SER A 716 -8.98 35.73 20.38
C SER A 716 -9.62 34.40 20.78
N MET A 717 -8.81 33.35 21.02
CA MET A 717 -9.28 32.05 21.48
C MET A 717 -9.71 32.03 22.95
N THR A 718 -9.16 32.92 23.78
CA THR A 718 -9.50 33.02 25.21
C THR A 718 -10.60 34.06 25.50
N ALA A 719 -11.05 34.80 24.48
CA ALA A 719 -12.17 35.74 24.61
C ALA A 719 -13.46 35.04 25.05
N ALA A 720 -14.27 35.72 25.87
CA ALA A 720 -15.47 35.15 26.49
C ALA A 720 -16.51 34.63 25.47
N ASP A 721 -16.64 35.32 24.34
CA ASP A 721 -17.51 34.91 23.24
C ASP A 721 -17.00 33.66 22.52
N THR A 722 -15.69 33.52 22.33
CA THR A 722 -15.06 32.30 21.80
C THR A 722 -15.26 31.12 22.73
N THR A 723 -15.12 31.30 24.04
CA THR A 723 -15.41 30.25 25.03
C THR A 723 -16.88 29.82 24.99
N THR A 724 -17.80 30.79 24.88
CA THR A 724 -19.24 30.51 24.74
C THR A 724 -19.55 29.75 23.44
N ALA A 725 -18.93 30.16 22.33
CA ALA A 725 -19.07 29.49 21.04
C ALA A 725 -18.50 28.06 21.06
N LEU A 726 -17.37 27.85 21.72
CA LEU A 726 -16.80 26.52 21.91
C LEU A 726 -17.71 25.62 22.75
N ALA A 727 -18.40 26.14 23.76
CA ALA A 727 -19.37 25.38 24.54
C ALA A 727 -20.58 24.92 23.68
N ALA A 728 -21.10 25.80 22.82
CA ALA A 728 -22.14 25.44 21.86
C ALA A 728 -21.66 24.39 20.86
N LEU A 729 -20.46 24.56 20.27
CA LEU A 729 -19.86 23.58 19.36
C LEU A 729 -19.53 22.25 20.04
N SER A 730 -19.20 22.25 21.34
CA SER A 730 -18.98 21.03 22.11
C SER A 730 -20.27 20.23 22.27
N THR A 731 -21.43 20.87 22.28
CA THR A 731 -22.73 20.19 22.29
C THR A 731 -22.98 19.43 20.98
N LEU A 732 -22.47 19.93 19.85
CA LEU A 732 -22.52 19.23 18.56
C LEU A 732 -21.64 17.97 18.56
N ASP A 733 -20.48 18.00 19.22
CA ASP A 733 -19.61 16.82 19.32
C ASP A 733 -20.11 15.82 20.38
N ALA A 734 -20.60 16.29 21.53
CA ALA A 734 -21.06 15.43 22.62
C ALA A 734 -22.29 14.56 22.27
N THR A 735 -23.13 15.03 21.34
CA THR A 735 -24.28 14.26 20.86
C THR A 735 -23.88 13.11 19.92
N ARG A 736 -22.63 13.07 19.45
CA ARG A 736 -22.05 11.96 18.68
C ARG A 736 -21.74 10.72 19.52
N THR A 737 -21.34 10.91 20.78
CA THR A 737 -20.81 9.83 21.63
C THR A 737 -21.90 9.07 22.37
N ARG A 738 -23.18 9.45 22.22
CA ARG A 738 -24.30 8.63 22.70
C ARG A 738 -24.56 7.51 21.69
N PRO A 739 -24.36 6.22 22.05
CA PRO A 739 -24.83 5.14 21.22
C PRO A 739 -26.35 5.29 21.03
N ALA A 740 -26.83 5.06 19.81
CA ALA A 740 -28.25 5.01 19.53
C ALA A 740 -28.86 3.88 20.36
N GLU A 741 -29.53 4.22 21.47
CA GLU A 741 -30.45 3.29 22.12
C GLU A 741 -31.52 2.95 21.08
N THR A 742 -31.40 1.75 20.53
CA THR A 742 -32.35 1.17 19.58
C THR A 742 -33.69 0.94 20.30
N GLY A 743 -34.51 1.98 20.33
CA GLY A 743 -35.93 1.92 20.67
C GLY A 743 -36.69 1.20 19.56
N ASN A 744 -36.76 -0.12 19.68
CA ASN A 744 -37.59 -0.99 18.86
C ASN A 744 -39.07 -0.76 19.25
N ILE A 745 -39.76 0.18 18.60
CA ILE A 745 -41.21 0.34 18.75
C ILE A 745 -41.89 -0.62 17.76
N GLY A 746 -42.18 -1.83 18.25
CA GLY A 746 -43.07 -2.77 17.58
C GLY A 746 -44.53 -2.32 17.67
N LEU A 747 -45.14 -2.08 16.51
CA LEU A 747 -46.58 -1.90 16.33
C LEU A 747 -47.22 -3.26 16.03
N THR A 748 -47.90 -3.88 17.00
CA THR A 748 -49.01 -4.83 16.74
C THR A 748 -49.95 -4.95 17.95
N GLY A 749 -51.25 -4.72 17.73
CA GLY A 749 -52.32 -5.57 18.28
C GLY A 749 -53.06 -5.17 19.57
N THR A 750 -54.16 -4.43 19.42
CA THR A 750 -55.52 -4.63 20.00
C THR A 750 -55.74 -5.14 21.45
N GLY A 751 -56.48 -4.35 22.26
CA GLY A 751 -57.38 -4.87 23.31
C GLY A 751 -57.33 -4.13 24.66
N PRO A 752 -58.44 -4.00 25.44
CA PRO A 752 -58.85 -2.72 26.01
C PRO A 752 -58.89 -2.62 27.55
N THR A 753 -59.21 -1.40 28.01
CA THR A 753 -59.72 -0.97 29.33
C THR A 753 -58.77 -0.96 30.53
N GLY A 754 -58.60 0.25 31.10
CA GLY A 754 -57.93 0.49 32.37
C GLY A 754 -57.75 1.98 32.64
N THR A 755 -58.82 2.65 33.04
CA THR A 755 -58.83 3.97 33.70
C THR A 755 -57.95 3.97 34.96
N VAL A 756 -57.22 5.07 35.23
CA VAL A 756 -57.39 5.94 36.41
C VAL A 756 -56.22 6.96 36.54
N ASP A 757 -56.65 8.19 36.78
CA ASP A 757 -56.04 9.38 37.41
C ASP A 757 -54.84 10.14 36.85
N ALA A 758 -55.19 11.35 36.42
CA ALA A 758 -54.37 12.53 36.36
C ALA A 758 -54.01 13.02 37.78
N THR A 759 -52.74 13.37 37.97
CA THR A 759 -52.35 14.44 38.89
C THR A 759 -51.55 15.47 38.12
N VAL A 760 -52.18 16.65 37.98
CA VAL A 760 -51.61 17.87 37.42
C VAL A 760 -50.70 18.48 38.48
N GLY A 761 -49.39 18.47 38.22
CA GLY A 761 -48.40 19.26 38.97
C GLY A 761 -47.76 20.26 38.02
N GLY A 762 -48.11 21.54 38.18
CA GLY A 762 -47.55 22.63 37.39
C GLY A 762 -46.05 22.79 37.62
N ALA A 763 -45.30 22.98 36.54
CA ALA A 763 -43.89 23.35 36.57
C ALA A 763 -43.69 24.68 35.84
N ASP A 764 -43.13 25.60 36.60
CA ASP A 764 -42.77 26.99 36.34
C ASP A 764 -41.74 27.12 35.18
N PRO A 765 -41.94 27.99 34.17
CA PRO A 765 -41.02 28.14 33.04
C PRO A 765 -39.85 29.10 33.34
N GLY A 766 -39.19 28.92 34.50
CA GLY A 766 -38.23 29.89 35.05
C GLY A 766 -36.83 29.36 35.38
N ALA A 767 -36.50 28.08 35.13
CA ALA A 767 -35.20 27.51 35.51
C ALA A 767 -34.53 26.76 34.34
N VAL A 768 -33.69 27.46 33.58
CA VAL A 768 -32.65 26.83 32.77
C VAL A 768 -31.61 26.28 33.75
N GLY A 769 -31.68 24.97 33.99
CA GLY A 769 -30.76 24.26 34.86
C GLY A 769 -29.31 24.45 34.43
N THR A 770 -28.49 24.87 35.38
CA THR A 770 -27.02 24.78 35.34
C THR A 770 -26.62 23.33 35.08
N ALA A 771 -26.23 23.04 33.84
CA ALA A 771 -25.67 21.74 33.47
C ALA A 771 -24.42 21.49 34.30
N VAL A 772 -24.47 20.45 35.12
CA VAL A 772 -23.35 19.92 35.91
C VAL A 772 -22.18 19.63 34.96
N ALA A 773 -21.06 20.30 35.20
CA ALA A 773 -19.83 20.10 34.45
C ALA A 773 -19.38 18.63 34.56
N TRP A 774 -19.40 17.90 33.45
CA TRP A 774 -18.78 16.59 33.35
C TRP A 774 -17.25 16.74 33.43
N PRO A 775 -16.56 16.11 34.40
CA PRO A 775 -15.11 16.17 34.49
C PRO A 775 -14.52 15.23 33.42
N GLY A 776 -14.21 15.80 32.26
CA GLY A 776 -13.65 15.07 31.12
C GLY A 776 -13.79 15.75 29.75
N ALA A 777 -14.34 16.97 29.69
CA ALA A 777 -14.40 17.74 28.45
C ALA A 777 -12.98 17.99 27.92
N GLY A 778 -12.67 17.43 26.75
CA GLY A 778 -11.43 17.73 26.04
C GLY A 778 -11.28 19.24 25.83
N THR A 779 -10.03 19.70 25.68
CA THR A 779 -9.75 21.11 25.39
C THR A 779 -10.60 21.57 24.19
N GLY A 780 -11.11 22.81 24.20
CA GLY A 780 -11.98 23.30 23.11
C GLY A 780 -11.38 23.13 21.70
N ALA A 781 -10.04 23.08 21.59
CA ALA A 781 -9.30 22.74 20.38
C ALA A 781 -9.56 21.30 19.87
N ALA A 782 -9.71 20.32 20.78
CA ALA A 782 -10.01 18.93 20.43
C ALA A 782 -11.41 18.80 19.80
N VAL A 783 -12.41 19.51 20.34
CA VAL A 783 -13.79 19.54 19.84
C VAL A 783 -13.84 20.06 18.41
N VAL A 784 -13.25 21.23 18.14
CA VAL A 784 -13.24 21.78 16.77
C VAL A 784 -12.43 20.90 15.81
N THR A 785 -11.39 20.22 16.29
CA THR A 785 -10.63 19.25 15.48
C THR A 785 -11.47 18.02 15.14
N ALA A 786 -12.26 17.50 16.09
CA ALA A 786 -13.17 16.38 15.87
C ALA A 786 -14.25 16.75 14.84
N LEU A 787 -14.91 17.90 15.02
CA LEU A 787 -15.91 18.42 14.07
C LEU A 787 -15.32 18.62 12.68
N ARG A 788 -14.09 19.13 12.56
CA ARG A 788 -13.43 19.33 11.26
C ARG A 788 -13.22 18.02 10.50
N ARG A 789 -13.03 16.90 11.19
CA ARG A 789 -12.79 15.58 10.60
C ARG A 789 -14.05 14.84 10.18
N LEU A 790 -15.23 15.33 10.54
CA LEU A 790 -16.49 14.70 10.16
C LEU A 790 -16.64 14.65 8.63
N SER A 791 -17.32 13.62 8.13
CA SER A 791 -17.85 13.62 6.76
C SER A 791 -18.95 14.67 6.62
N THR A 792 -19.39 14.96 5.40
CA THR A 792 -20.52 15.88 5.16
C THR A 792 -21.80 15.37 5.81
N GLU A 793 -22.10 14.08 5.67
CA GLU A 793 -23.21 13.41 6.39
C GLU A 793 -23.08 13.53 7.91
N GLY A 794 -21.88 13.27 8.44
CA GLY A 794 -21.60 13.38 9.88
C GLY A 794 -21.78 14.81 10.39
N MET A 795 -21.37 15.81 9.60
CA MET A 795 -21.61 17.22 9.91
C MET A 795 -23.11 17.56 9.86
N ALA A 796 -23.86 17.06 8.87
CA ALA A 796 -25.30 17.26 8.78
C ALA A 796 -26.03 16.64 9.97
N HIS A 797 -25.65 15.43 10.38
CA HIS A 797 -26.16 14.80 11.59
C HIS A 797 -25.86 15.64 12.84
N ALA A 798 -24.60 16.07 13.02
CA ALA A 798 -24.20 16.93 14.13
C ALA A 798 -24.97 18.26 14.14
N CYS A 799 -25.24 18.86 12.97
CA CYS A 799 -26.06 20.06 12.86
C CYS A 799 -27.51 19.83 13.30
N ARG A 800 -28.15 18.71 12.91
CA ARG A 800 -29.52 18.39 13.37
C ARG A 800 -29.59 18.23 14.90
N GLN A 801 -28.61 17.53 15.47
CA GLN A 801 -28.52 17.36 16.91
C GLN A 801 -28.27 18.69 17.62
N GLY A 802 -27.34 19.50 17.10
CA GLY A 802 -27.05 20.84 17.60
C GLY A 802 -28.26 21.77 17.53
N LEU A 803 -28.99 21.77 16.42
CA LEU A 803 -30.23 22.52 16.25
C LEU A 803 -31.28 22.13 17.29
N SER A 804 -31.35 20.85 17.65
CA SER A 804 -32.28 20.35 18.66
C SER A 804 -31.84 20.69 20.09
N ALA A 805 -30.52 20.65 20.35
CA ALA A 805 -29.95 20.83 21.68
C ALA A 805 -29.76 22.29 22.09
N VAL A 806 -29.15 23.12 21.23
CA VAL A 806 -28.84 24.54 21.53
C VAL A 806 -29.74 25.53 20.78
N GLY A 807 -30.44 25.08 19.74
CA GLY A 807 -31.31 25.94 18.93
C GLY A 807 -30.56 26.68 17.82
N PRO A 808 -31.32 27.23 16.84
CA PRO A 808 -30.75 27.86 15.65
C PRO A 808 -30.02 29.17 15.96
N ALA A 809 -30.56 30.02 16.85
CA ALA A 809 -29.94 31.29 17.23
C ALA A 809 -28.59 31.11 17.93
N ALA A 810 -28.51 30.20 18.91
CA ALA A 810 -27.26 29.93 19.63
C ALA A 810 -26.20 29.31 18.71
N LEU A 811 -26.58 28.36 17.85
CA LEU A 811 -25.67 27.76 16.87
C LEU A 811 -25.19 28.81 15.85
N TRP A 812 -26.06 29.72 15.43
CA TRP A 812 -25.70 30.80 14.51
C TRP A 812 -24.74 31.82 15.14
N ALA A 813 -24.97 32.18 16.40
CA ALA A 813 -24.09 33.05 17.17
C ALA A 813 -22.72 32.39 17.40
N ALA A 814 -22.69 31.12 17.79
CA ALA A 814 -21.46 30.35 17.99
C ALA A 814 -20.64 30.25 16.69
N THR A 815 -21.30 29.91 15.58
CA THR A 815 -20.69 29.93 14.26
C THR A 815 -20.52 31.33 13.69
N GLY A 816 -20.82 32.40 14.43
CA GLY A 816 -20.48 33.78 14.07
C GLY A 816 -19.15 34.23 14.68
N VAL A 817 -18.63 33.51 15.67
CA VAL A 817 -17.34 33.84 16.30
C VAL A 817 -16.19 33.35 15.39
N ARG A 818 -15.29 34.28 15.05
CA ARG A 818 -14.24 34.13 14.04
C ARG A 818 -12.88 34.51 14.62
N PRO A 819 -12.29 33.68 15.51
CA PRO A 819 -11.11 34.09 16.28
C PRO A 819 -9.89 34.36 15.39
N LEU A 820 -9.73 33.62 14.29
CA LEU A 820 -8.64 33.88 13.35
C LEU A 820 -8.86 35.14 12.52
N ALA A 821 -10.08 35.39 12.05
CA ALA A 821 -10.38 36.63 11.33
C ALA A 821 -10.17 37.85 12.24
N ARG A 822 -10.63 37.79 13.50
CA ARG A 822 -10.37 38.82 14.52
C ARG A 822 -8.87 39.04 14.73
N ALA A 823 -8.08 37.97 14.79
CA ALA A 823 -6.64 38.07 14.93
C ALA A 823 -5.96 38.71 13.71
N LEU A 824 -6.43 38.41 12.49
CA LEU A 824 -5.95 39.05 11.27
C LEU A 824 -6.36 40.53 11.18
N ASP A 825 -7.54 40.89 11.65
CA ASP A 825 -8.02 42.28 11.70
C ASP A 825 -7.29 43.12 12.75
N ALA A 826 -6.86 42.50 13.84
CA ALA A 826 -6.04 43.13 14.87
C ALA A 826 -4.54 43.17 14.54
N LEU A 827 -4.11 42.47 13.48
CA LEU A 827 -2.72 42.49 13.03
C LEU A 827 -2.37 43.90 12.51
N ASP A 828 -1.16 44.38 12.79
CA ASP A 828 -0.66 45.69 12.30
C ASP A 828 -1.00 45.84 10.80
N PRO A 829 -1.77 46.88 10.40
CA PRO A 829 -2.16 47.08 9.01
C PRO A 829 -0.97 47.15 8.04
N ALA A 830 0.17 47.72 8.47
CA ALA A 830 1.37 47.77 7.66
C ALA A 830 2.01 46.37 7.50
N LEU A 831 1.90 45.51 8.51
CA LEU A 831 2.34 44.13 8.44
C LEU A 831 1.40 43.28 7.57
N ARG A 832 0.08 43.43 7.72
CA ARG A 832 -0.92 42.72 6.90
C ARG A 832 -0.81 43.10 5.43
N ALA A 833 -0.64 44.38 5.11
CA ALA A 833 -0.50 44.86 3.73
C ALA A 833 0.75 44.30 3.01
N ARG A 834 1.82 43.97 3.74
CA ARG A 834 3.02 43.32 3.17
C ARG A 834 2.80 41.84 2.83
N HIS A 835 1.76 41.22 3.37
CA HIS A 835 1.44 39.80 3.22
C HIS A 835 -0.04 39.65 2.85
N ASP A 836 -0.38 40.17 1.67
CA ASP A 836 -1.72 40.20 1.05
C ASP A 836 -2.45 38.83 0.99
N HIS A 837 -1.70 37.73 1.01
CA HIS A 837 -2.22 36.37 0.95
C HIS A 837 -2.62 35.78 2.32
N LEU A 838 -2.49 36.52 3.43
CA LEU A 838 -2.86 36.02 4.77
C LEU A 838 -4.34 35.62 4.89
N ASP A 839 -5.23 36.27 4.15
CA ASP A 839 -6.66 35.98 4.17
C ASP A 839 -6.98 34.57 3.62
N LEU A 840 -6.05 33.95 2.87
CA LEU A 840 -6.16 32.55 2.46
C LEU A 840 -6.18 31.59 3.66
N LEU A 841 -5.70 32.01 4.84
CA LEU A 841 -5.79 31.21 6.07
C LEU A 841 -7.24 30.97 6.50
N LEU A 842 -8.16 31.87 6.14
CA LEU A 842 -9.59 31.79 6.46
C LEU A 842 -10.37 30.90 5.49
N ALA A 843 -9.79 30.60 4.32
CA ALA A 843 -10.42 29.77 3.29
C ALA A 843 -10.21 28.27 3.57
N ASP A 844 -11.24 27.48 3.26
CA ASP A 844 -11.14 26.01 3.25
C ASP A 844 -10.58 25.51 1.91
N ALA A 845 -9.35 25.95 1.59
CA ALA A 845 -8.65 25.64 0.36
C ALA A 845 -7.20 25.21 0.64
N PRO A 846 -6.54 24.49 -0.28
CA PRO A 846 -5.12 24.16 -0.16
C PRO A 846 -4.27 25.42 0.02
N LEU A 847 -3.45 25.44 1.07
CA LEU A 847 -2.61 26.59 1.39
C LEU A 847 -1.27 26.56 0.62
N PRO A 848 -0.77 27.72 0.16
CA PRO A 848 0.61 27.88 -0.29
C PRO A 848 1.61 27.42 0.78
N GLY A 849 2.80 26.98 0.37
CA GLY A 849 3.83 26.45 1.28
C GLY A 849 4.19 27.40 2.43
N SER A 850 4.23 28.71 2.16
CA SER A 850 4.51 29.76 3.16
C SER A 850 3.47 29.82 4.28
N LEU A 851 2.18 29.60 3.97
CA LEU A 851 1.08 29.65 4.94
C LEU A 851 0.85 28.32 5.66
N ARG A 852 1.32 27.19 5.10
CA ARG A 852 1.20 25.89 5.77
C ARG A 852 1.92 25.85 7.11
N ALA A 853 3.06 26.53 7.21
CA ALA A 853 3.79 26.63 8.48
C ALA A 853 2.97 27.43 9.53
N LEU A 854 2.40 28.58 9.14
CA LEU A 854 1.53 29.38 10.02
C LEU A 854 0.27 28.62 10.44
N ALA A 855 -0.38 27.92 9.50
CA ALA A 855 -1.58 27.15 9.78
C ALA A 855 -1.35 25.93 10.70
N ARG A 856 -0.11 25.48 10.85
CA ARG A 856 0.30 24.41 11.78
C ARG A 856 0.86 24.94 13.11
N HIS A 857 1.04 26.25 13.24
CA HIS A 857 1.51 26.86 14.47
C HIS A 857 0.50 26.60 15.60
N GLU A 858 0.97 26.15 16.76
CA GLU A 858 0.11 25.65 17.86
C GLU A 858 -0.94 26.65 18.33
N ALA A 859 -0.62 27.95 18.38
CA ALA A 859 -1.56 29.00 18.77
C ALA A 859 -2.55 29.40 17.64
N ILE A 860 -2.16 29.24 16.37
CA ILE A 860 -2.96 29.65 15.20
C ILE A 860 -3.88 28.52 14.74
N ALA A 861 -3.42 27.27 14.84
CA ALA A 861 -4.12 26.10 14.33
C ALA A 861 -5.52 25.88 14.96
N PRO A 862 -5.74 26.08 16.28
CA PRO A 862 -7.08 26.01 16.88
C PRO A 862 -8.01 27.10 16.36
N ALA A 863 -7.54 28.36 16.28
CA ALA A 863 -8.31 29.49 15.76
C ALA A 863 -8.71 29.26 14.30
N ARG A 864 -7.77 28.77 13.49
CA ARG A 864 -8.04 28.36 12.10
C ARG A 864 -9.04 27.22 12.02
N THR A 865 -8.90 26.22 12.87
CA THR A 865 -9.80 25.05 12.86
C THR A 865 -11.22 25.46 13.21
N MET A 866 -11.39 26.33 14.21
CA MET A 866 -12.70 26.89 14.57
C MET A 866 -13.32 27.71 13.43
N GLU A 867 -12.52 28.54 12.74
CA GLU A 867 -12.94 29.30 11.55
C GLU A 867 -13.52 28.38 10.47
N LEU A 868 -12.79 27.32 10.11
CA LEU A 868 -13.22 26.37 9.08
C LEU A 868 -14.46 25.57 9.49
N VAL A 869 -14.51 25.10 10.74
CA VAL A 869 -15.68 24.40 11.28
C VAL A 869 -16.91 25.28 11.23
N ALA A 870 -16.80 26.54 11.64
CA ALA A 870 -17.93 27.45 11.66
C ALA A 870 -18.49 27.72 10.25
N ARG A 871 -17.61 27.89 9.25
CA ARG A 871 -18.02 28.01 7.83
C ARG A 871 -18.69 26.72 7.33
N ARG A 872 -18.13 25.57 7.67
CA ARG A 872 -18.68 24.26 7.26
C ARG A 872 -20.04 23.99 7.90
N VAL A 873 -20.24 24.34 9.17
CA VAL A 873 -21.54 24.25 9.84
C VAL A 873 -22.57 25.15 9.13
N ARG A 874 -22.22 26.40 8.81
CA ARG A 874 -23.13 27.31 8.07
C ARG A 874 -23.45 26.77 6.67
N ALA A 875 -22.46 26.32 5.91
CA ALA A 875 -22.71 25.69 4.61
C ALA A 875 -23.66 24.48 4.74
N THR A 876 -23.47 23.67 5.80
CA THR A 876 -24.34 22.52 6.09
C THR A 876 -25.76 22.94 6.47
N LEU A 877 -25.95 23.99 7.26
CA LEU A 877 -27.28 24.55 7.54
C LEU A 877 -27.98 25.03 6.27
N GLY A 878 -27.23 25.59 5.31
CA GLY A 878 -27.76 25.99 4.01
C GLY A 878 -28.20 24.80 3.15
N LEU A 879 -27.45 23.71 3.18
CA LEU A 879 -27.84 22.44 2.56
C LEU A 879 -29.10 21.86 3.21
N LEU A 880 -29.19 21.83 4.54
CA LEU A 880 -30.37 21.37 5.27
C LEU A 880 -31.61 22.23 4.96
N ALA A 881 -31.45 23.54 4.81
CA ALA A 881 -32.53 24.46 4.44
C ALA A 881 -33.08 24.16 3.04
N HIS A 882 -32.18 23.86 2.12
CA HIS A 882 -32.53 23.54 0.73
C HIS A 882 -33.13 22.13 0.60
N ALA A 883 -32.75 21.18 1.45
CA ALA A 883 -33.29 19.83 1.48
C ALA A 883 -34.64 19.71 2.23
N ASP A 884 -35.23 20.83 2.65
CA ASP A 884 -36.42 20.89 3.54
C ASP A 884 -36.29 20.05 4.82
N ASP A 885 -35.09 20.07 5.43
CA ASP A 885 -34.84 19.19 6.58
C ASP A 885 -35.86 19.45 7.70
N PRO A 886 -36.58 18.41 8.18
CA PRO A 886 -37.70 18.60 9.09
C PRO A 886 -37.26 19.13 10.46
N VAL A 887 -36.03 18.82 10.90
CA VAL A 887 -35.50 19.34 12.17
C VAL A 887 -35.22 20.83 12.02
N LEU A 888 -34.55 21.23 10.94
CA LEU A 888 -34.31 22.65 10.69
C LEU A 888 -35.62 23.43 10.51
N ALA A 889 -36.55 22.93 9.70
CA ALA A 889 -37.85 23.57 9.47
C ALA A 889 -38.62 23.78 10.79
N TYR A 890 -38.70 22.73 11.62
CA TYR A 890 -39.34 22.81 12.94
C TYR A 890 -38.67 23.84 13.85
N ARG A 891 -37.34 23.85 13.92
CA ARG A 891 -36.57 24.77 14.79
C ARG A 891 -36.63 26.21 14.27
N VAL A 892 -36.62 26.43 12.96
CA VAL A 892 -36.77 27.77 12.35
C VAL A 892 -38.16 28.33 12.63
N ALA A 893 -39.21 27.52 12.47
CA ALA A 893 -40.59 27.94 12.73
C ALA A 893 -40.81 28.42 14.17
N ARG A 894 -40.06 27.87 15.13
CA ARG A 894 -40.24 28.10 16.57
C ARG A 894 -39.27 29.11 17.17
N ASP A 895 -37.98 28.99 16.84
CA ASP A 895 -36.88 29.56 17.62
C ASP A 895 -35.85 30.37 16.80
N ALA A 896 -36.07 30.60 15.50
CA ALA A 896 -35.15 31.43 14.71
C ALA A 896 -35.27 32.91 15.10
N ASP A 897 -34.14 33.57 15.32
CA ASP A 897 -34.09 35.03 15.40
C ASP A 897 -34.12 35.66 13.99
N THR A 898 -34.22 36.99 13.95
CA THR A 898 -34.28 37.74 12.69
C THR A 898 -33.04 37.52 11.80
N ALA A 899 -31.84 37.38 12.37
CA ALA A 899 -30.61 37.25 11.59
C ALA A 899 -30.54 35.89 10.90
N VAL A 900 -30.86 34.82 11.63
CA VAL A 900 -30.93 33.45 11.09
C VAL A 900 -32.01 33.33 10.02
N LEU A 901 -33.22 33.84 10.32
CA LEU A 901 -34.35 33.76 9.40
C LEU A 901 -34.03 34.47 8.08
N CYS A 902 -33.54 35.72 8.13
CA CYS A 902 -33.19 36.46 6.92
C CYS A 902 -32.12 35.74 6.09
N ALA A 903 -31.05 35.24 6.72
CA ALA A 903 -29.96 34.56 6.01
C ALA A 903 -30.45 33.30 5.30
N LEU A 904 -31.27 32.49 5.98
CA LEU A 904 -31.87 31.28 5.42
C LEU A 904 -32.84 31.58 4.28
N VAL A 905 -33.68 32.61 4.41
CA VAL A 905 -34.63 33.02 3.35
C VAL A 905 -33.88 33.52 2.11
N ILE A 906 -32.81 34.29 2.28
CA ILE A 906 -31.96 34.73 1.16
C ILE A 906 -31.33 33.50 0.47
N ALA A 907 -30.76 32.58 1.25
CA ALA A 907 -30.13 31.38 0.72
C ALA A 907 -31.11 30.50 -0.08
N VAL A 908 -32.32 30.27 0.45
CA VAL A 908 -33.36 29.53 -0.28
C VAL A 908 -33.81 30.29 -1.53
N THR A 909 -34.10 31.59 -1.42
CA THR A 909 -34.56 32.41 -2.56
C THR A 909 -33.51 32.47 -3.68
N SER A 910 -32.22 32.30 -3.35
CA SER A 910 -31.10 32.30 -4.30
C SER A 910 -30.85 30.96 -5.03
N ARG A 911 -31.54 29.86 -4.70
CA ARG A 911 -31.47 28.57 -5.45
C ARG A 911 -32.71 28.22 -6.29
N ALA A 912 -32.50 27.75 -7.53
CA ALA A 912 -33.56 27.66 -8.54
C ALA A 912 -34.44 26.44 -8.29
N ASP A 913 -33.78 25.35 -7.91
CA ASP A 913 -34.40 24.15 -7.38
C ASP A 913 -34.52 24.30 -5.85
N GLY A 914 -35.48 23.63 -5.24
CA GLY A 914 -35.67 23.73 -3.80
C GLY A 914 -37.02 23.22 -3.34
N PRO A 915 -37.29 23.30 -2.03
CA PRO A 915 -38.53 22.81 -1.47
C PRO A 915 -39.71 23.66 -1.95
N PRO A 916 -40.95 23.16 -1.83
CA PRO A 916 -42.13 23.97 -2.07
C PRO A 916 -42.04 25.29 -1.29
N THR A 917 -42.06 26.42 -2.01
CA THR A 917 -41.94 27.76 -1.42
C THR A 917 -43.20 28.59 -1.58
N VAL A 918 -43.40 29.54 -0.67
CA VAL A 918 -44.47 30.54 -0.69
C VAL A 918 -43.86 31.92 -0.85
N ALA A 919 -44.40 32.73 -1.77
CA ALA A 919 -43.99 34.11 -1.94
C ALA A 919 -44.49 34.95 -0.75
N VAL A 920 -43.57 35.61 -0.04
CA VAL A 920 -43.87 36.50 1.09
C VAL A 920 -43.83 37.98 0.69
N ALA A 921 -43.13 38.30 -0.40
CA ALA A 921 -43.25 39.58 -1.12
C ALA A 921 -43.41 39.28 -2.62
N GLY A 922 -44.23 40.07 -3.31
CA GLY A 922 -44.45 39.87 -4.76
C GLY A 922 -43.21 40.17 -5.61
N PRO A 923 -43.18 39.74 -6.88
CA PRO A 923 -42.09 40.01 -7.82
C PRO A 923 -41.71 41.50 -7.86
N GLY A 924 -40.41 41.78 -7.71
CA GLY A 924 -39.82 43.12 -7.73
C GLY A 924 -40.16 44.01 -6.52
N LYS A 925 -40.86 43.50 -5.48
CA LYS A 925 -41.18 44.28 -4.29
C LYS A 925 -40.06 44.18 -3.25
N ALA A 926 -39.43 45.32 -2.94
CA ALA A 926 -38.43 45.41 -1.88
C ALA A 926 -39.02 45.40 -0.46
N SER A 927 -40.29 45.77 -0.30
CA SER A 927 -40.94 45.80 1.02
C SER A 927 -41.45 44.42 1.43
N VAL A 928 -41.02 43.95 2.60
CA VAL A 928 -41.42 42.65 3.15
C VAL A 928 -42.51 42.86 4.22
N PRO A 929 -43.70 42.25 4.07
CA PRO A 929 -44.82 42.44 5.01
C PRO A 929 -44.54 41.79 6.37
N GLY A 930 -45.13 42.31 7.44
CA GLY A 930 -44.94 41.80 8.81
C GLY A 930 -44.85 42.94 9.84
N PHE A 931 -44.78 42.59 11.13
CA PHE A 931 -44.54 43.55 12.21
C PHE A 931 -43.25 43.19 12.99
N PRO A 932 -42.20 44.03 12.94
CA PRO A 932 -42.11 45.30 12.23
C PRO A 932 -42.00 45.10 10.71
N ARG A 933 -42.49 46.06 9.92
CA ARG A 933 -42.31 46.05 8.47
C ARG A 933 -40.83 46.26 8.14
N SER A 934 -40.29 45.54 7.15
CA SER A 934 -38.88 45.67 6.72
C SER A 934 -38.74 45.87 5.21
N SER A 935 -37.53 46.23 4.77
CA SER A 935 -37.20 46.41 3.35
C SER A 935 -35.88 45.70 3.01
N LEU A 936 -35.80 45.10 1.82
CA LEU A 936 -34.56 44.56 1.24
C LEU A 936 -33.56 45.67 0.84
N GLU A 937 -34.07 46.88 0.62
CA GLU A 937 -33.28 48.05 0.20
C GLU A 937 -32.68 48.83 1.37
N ASP A 938 -33.18 48.62 2.59
CA ASP A 938 -32.67 49.30 3.78
C ASP A 938 -31.23 48.83 4.08
N PRO A 939 -30.20 49.69 3.91
CA PRO A 939 -28.80 49.33 4.14
C PRO A 939 -28.53 48.91 5.58
N ASP A 940 -29.27 49.50 6.52
CA ASP A 940 -29.24 49.19 7.95
C ASP A 940 -30.38 48.23 8.33
N GLY A 941 -31.00 47.60 7.34
CA GLY A 941 -32.07 46.64 7.51
C GLY A 941 -31.57 45.25 7.92
N PRO A 942 -32.46 44.41 8.50
CA PRO A 942 -32.11 43.04 8.88
C PRO A 942 -31.67 42.18 7.69
N TRP A 943 -32.19 42.46 6.49
CA TRP A 943 -31.86 41.73 5.27
C TRP A 943 -30.42 41.99 4.81
N ARG A 944 -30.02 43.26 4.71
CA ARG A 944 -28.65 43.63 4.30
C ARG A 944 -27.60 43.12 5.28
N ARG A 945 -27.88 43.21 6.59
CA ARG A 945 -27.02 42.61 7.62
C ARG A 945 -26.86 41.09 7.50
N ALA A 946 -27.86 40.39 6.94
CA ALA A 946 -27.83 38.93 6.80
C ALA A 946 -27.04 38.45 5.56
N PHE A 947 -26.65 39.34 4.63
CA PHE A 947 -26.00 38.95 3.36
C PHE A 947 -24.72 38.15 3.54
N PRO A 948 -23.75 38.55 4.40
CA PRO A 948 -22.55 37.75 4.61
C PRO A 948 -22.85 36.35 5.15
N GLY A 949 -23.85 36.25 6.05
CA GLY A 949 -24.31 34.96 6.57
C GLY A 949 -24.98 34.10 5.50
N ALA A 950 -25.79 34.71 4.62
CA ALA A 950 -26.43 34.01 3.51
C ALA A 950 -25.40 33.45 2.52
N VAL A 951 -24.33 34.19 2.21
CA VAL A 951 -23.24 33.69 1.37
C VAL A 951 -22.55 32.48 1.99
N GLU A 952 -22.34 32.47 3.31
CA GLU A 952 -21.80 31.30 4.02
C GLU A 952 -22.77 30.09 4.04
N LEU A 953 -24.08 30.32 3.92
CA LEU A 953 -25.09 29.27 3.67
C LEU A 953 -25.10 28.80 2.20
N GLY A 954 -24.28 29.40 1.33
CA GLY A 954 -24.20 29.10 -0.09
C GLY A 954 -25.20 29.87 -0.96
N ALA A 955 -25.58 31.09 -0.55
CA ALA A 955 -26.40 31.99 -1.36
C ALA A 955 -25.58 32.66 -2.47
N ASP A 956 -26.18 32.75 -3.66
CA ASP A 956 -25.72 33.62 -4.75
C ASP A 956 -26.53 34.92 -4.71
N LEU A 957 -25.90 36.04 -4.36
CA LEU A 957 -26.60 37.30 -4.17
C LEU A 957 -27.10 37.91 -5.49
N ASP A 958 -26.44 37.64 -6.60
CA ASP A 958 -26.89 38.12 -7.91
C ASP A 958 -28.14 37.35 -8.33
N ALA A 959 -28.10 36.01 -8.21
CA ALA A 959 -29.26 35.16 -8.46
C ALA A 959 -30.42 35.45 -7.48
N PHE A 960 -30.11 35.81 -6.23
CA PHE A 960 -31.11 36.26 -5.26
C PHE A 960 -31.89 37.47 -5.78
N TRP A 961 -31.21 38.52 -6.28
CA TRP A 961 -31.87 39.71 -6.79
C TRP A 961 -32.66 39.43 -8.06
N GLU A 962 -32.12 38.63 -8.97
CA GLU A 962 -32.83 38.18 -10.17
C GLU A 962 -34.13 37.45 -9.81
N ARG A 963 -34.11 36.60 -8.79
CA ARG A 963 -35.31 35.86 -8.37
C ARG A 963 -36.26 36.66 -7.52
N VAL A 964 -35.79 37.60 -6.70
CA VAL A 964 -36.71 38.56 -6.09
C VAL A 964 -37.44 39.36 -7.16
N ALA A 965 -36.76 39.75 -8.25
CA ALA A 965 -37.38 40.43 -9.37
C ALA A 965 -38.40 39.56 -10.13
N ALA A 966 -38.05 38.29 -10.42
CA ALA A 966 -38.91 37.39 -11.19
C ALA A 966 -40.06 36.76 -10.39
N ASP A 967 -39.76 36.32 -9.17
CA ASP A 967 -40.56 35.38 -8.40
C ASP A 967 -40.98 35.90 -7.02
N GLY A 968 -40.44 37.07 -6.62
CA GLY A 968 -40.62 37.62 -5.30
C GLY A 968 -39.70 36.99 -4.25
N LEU A 969 -39.78 37.49 -3.01
CA LEU A 969 -39.06 36.89 -1.89
C LEU A 969 -39.79 35.62 -1.45
N ARG A 970 -39.09 34.48 -1.36
CA ARG A 970 -39.72 33.17 -1.13
C ARG A 970 -39.22 32.48 0.12
N VAL A 971 -40.12 31.77 0.80
CA VAL A 971 -39.84 31.03 2.04
C VAL A 971 -40.39 29.60 1.90
N PRO A 972 -39.66 28.55 2.35
CA PRO A 972 -40.20 27.19 2.36
C PRO A 972 -41.53 27.10 3.12
N ALA A 973 -42.49 26.40 2.53
CA ALA A 973 -43.82 26.23 3.10
C ALA A 973 -43.76 25.58 4.50
N ALA A 974 -42.82 24.65 4.71
CA ALA A 974 -42.61 23.95 5.97
C ALA A 974 -42.25 24.87 7.15
N TRP A 975 -41.71 26.08 6.89
CA TRP A 975 -41.30 27.01 7.95
C TRP A 975 -42.46 27.85 8.50
N LEU A 976 -43.52 28.03 7.72
CA LEU A 976 -44.57 29.02 8.02
C LEU A 976 -45.48 28.63 9.20
N GLY A 977 -45.50 27.34 9.57
CA GLY A 977 -46.25 26.83 10.71
C GLY A 977 -47.72 27.29 10.76
N ARG A 978 -48.31 27.37 11.96
CA ARG A 978 -49.63 27.99 12.15
C ARG A 978 -49.49 29.52 12.19
N GLY A 979 -50.21 30.22 11.31
CA GLY A 979 -50.24 31.68 11.25
C GLY A 979 -49.43 32.32 10.10
N GLY A 980 -48.75 31.51 9.29
CA GLY A 980 -48.09 32.00 8.08
C GLY A 980 -46.88 32.90 8.34
N TRP A 981 -46.48 33.64 7.31
CA TRP A 981 -45.32 34.54 7.35
C TRP A 981 -45.40 35.62 8.45
N PRO A 982 -46.54 36.34 8.65
CA PRO A 982 -46.60 37.37 9.69
C PRO A 982 -46.30 36.85 11.09
N ALA A 983 -46.77 35.63 11.42
CA ALA A 983 -46.53 35.02 12.71
C ALA A 983 -45.07 34.57 12.88
N LEU A 984 -44.47 33.98 11.85
CA LEU A 984 -43.04 33.63 11.86
C LEU A 984 -42.17 34.88 12.02
N TRP A 985 -42.39 35.90 11.19
CA TRP A 985 -41.63 37.13 11.21
C TRP A 985 -41.74 37.86 12.55
N HIS A 986 -42.96 37.98 13.09
CA HIS A 986 -43.17 38.62 14.40
C HIS A 986 -42.40 37.90 15.51
N ARG A 987 -42.47 36.56 15.56
CA ARG A 987 -41.71 35.77 16.55
C ARG A 987 -40.22 36.00 16.43
N SER A 988 -39.68 35.95 15.20
CA SER A 988 -38.25 36.17 14.96
C SER A 988 -37.79 37.60 15.27
N ALA A 989 -38.65 38.60 15.12
CA ALA A 989 -38.39 39.99 15.47
C ALA A 989 -38.53 40.26 16.98
N SER A 990 -39.42 39.54 17.66
CA SER A 990 -39.58 39.61 19.12
C SER A 990 -38.53 38.79 19.88
N HIS A 991 -37.84 37.86 19.21
CA HIS A 991 -36.73 37.14 19.80
C HIS A 991 -35.58 38.13 20.03
N ARG A 992 -35.45 38.60 21.28
CA ARG A 992 -34.35 39.49 21.66
C ARG A 992 -33.05 38.74 21.36
N PRO A 993 -32.15 39.29 20.53
CA PRO A 993 -30.81 38.73 20.42
C PRO A 993 -30.21 38.69 21.83
N ALA A 994 -29.53 37.59 22.17
CA ALA A 994 -28.71 37.57 23.37
C ALA A 994 -27.82 38.83 23.37
N PRO A 995 -27.67 39.53 24.50
CA PRO A 995 -26.98 40.81 24.54
C PRO A 995 -25.61 40.68 23.88
N SER A 996 -25.41 41.38 22.76
CA SER A 996 -24.11 41.42 22.10
C SER A 996 -23.10 42.01 23.07
N PRO A 997 -21.90 41.42 23.22
CA PRO A 997 -20.84 42.02 24.01
C PRO A 997 -20.32 43.27 23.28
N THR A 998 -20.98 44.41 23.49
CA THR A 998 -20.51 45.70 22.97
C THR A 998 -19.28 46.13 23.75
N ARG A 999 -18.15 46.14 23.04
CA ARG A 999 -17.00 47.05 23.13
C ARG A 999 -17.20 48.16 24.17
N THR A 1000 -16.57 48.01 25.34
CA THR A 1000 -16.42 49.08 26.32
C THR A 1000 -15.68 50.25 25.66
N GLY A 1001 -16.41 51.33 25.41
CA GLY A 1001 -15.84 52.59 24.97
C GLY A 1001 -14.85 53.11 26.01
N ARG A 1002 -13.67 53.49 25.55
CA ARG A 1002 -12.74 54.39 26.24
C ARG A 1002 -13.53 55.67 26.56
N GLY A 1003 -13.87 55.86 27.84
CA GLY A 1003 -14.32 57.14 28.34
C GLY A 1003 -13.11 58.06 28.47
N ASP A 1004 -13.11 59.14 27.70
CA ASP A 1004 -12.23 60.27 27.93
C ASP A 1004 -12.59 60.93 29.27
N LEU A 1005 -11.60 60.97 30.16
CA LEU A 1005 -11.59 61.81 31.35
C LEU A 1005 -11.49 63.27 30.90
N VAL A 1006 -12.63 63.98 30.85
CA VAL A 1006 -12.65 65.44 30.87
C VAL A 1006 -13.06 65.89 32.26
N VAL A 1007 -12.06 66.32 33.02
CA VAL A 1007 -12.23 67.13 34.23
C VAL A 1007 -12.72 68.51 33.80
N ARG A 1008 -13.87 68.97 34.31
CA ARG A 1008 -14.10 70.40 34.62
C ARG A 1008 -15.16 70.57 35.72
N ARG A 1009 -14.64 71.01 36.86
CA ARG A 1009 -15.24 71.63 38.06
C ARG A 1009 -16.28 70.84 38.84
#